data_AF-A0AAN7PWR3-F1
#
_entry.id   AF-A0AAN7PWR3-F1
#
_cell.length_a   1.000
_cell.length_b   1.000
_cell.length_c   1.000
_cell.angle_alpha   90.00
_cell.angle_beta   90.00
_cell.angle_gamma   90.00
#
_symmetry.space_group_name_H-M   'P 1'
#
loop_
_entity.id
_entity.type
_entity.pdbx_description
1 polymer ?
#
loop_
_entity_poly.entity_id
_entity_poly.type
_entity_poly.pdbx_seq_one_letter_code
_entity_poly.pdbx_strand_id
1 'polypeptide(L)'
;MNTDMELRHVEDTQLAVCVRNGYKHYGTKNNKVPVLASVEMNVLKGTIYGLLGASGCGKTTLLSCMIGLKKLSSGDIWILGGSPSQRCASRIGYMPQQISLCLEFTIRESMKFFGWIGGLSTDQIEERLDFIAKLLMLPCVDSKIGQLSGGQQRRVSFATALLHEPELMILDEPTVGLDPILRMTIWEYLVNITKSKSITIILTTHYIDEARQADKIGLMRDGTIICEDSPNKLLAKFNATSLDEAFYKMIVSNSKSTPGKWLRFPQLQNSAEEKRSFIRSNNLKALLWKNVKWMCRNYQIFITVCLLPVLTVFIFGTAFGHNPQQLQIGLVNHETANVNCGVLTCNSTYLSCHFLQYLDENTMTLINFDSEEEARLGVKHGKVYASIIFNNNYTECLKLRFQGVLRIPNYKIEASTMQVIYDTSIKDIAYFIKAYFYKRFQKFMGDYLESCGVSKDVVASPVHFFPPVYGVLDPIYTDFTSSGVLLTMAFFLSATLTAGVTMIERNEGILERSLVMGVNMFEILTAQIMTQFSPMVVQCVGPLLVLFLFFDITLKGSAVLVTFFTLMTGLCGMCAESTCAMTTYFSYPSPALQDELKKIANAIATPGKGILAADESTGTIGKRLSNIGLENNEDNRRKYRQLLFTTDKSVGQYISGVILYHETLYQKSDDGTPFVQLLKERGIIPGIKVDVGVVPLFGSEDECTTQGLDDLGKRCAQYKKDGCEFAKWRCVLKISTNTPSYQAIMENANVLARYASICQANGLVPIVEPEVLIDGDHSIDRCQKVTETVLAAVYKALNDHHVYLEGTLLKPNMVTEGQSHSPKSTCLKIAEATVTALSRTVPAAVPGVMFLSGGQSEEEATVNLNAINQFGGKKPWVLSFSYGRALQASVLRAWDGKDANVTAGQMEFMKRAKANGEATLGKYSEGTVQGEAGKEGLFVKDHKY
;
A
#
# COMPACT_ATOMS: atom_id res chain seq x y z
N MET A 1 32.42 -35.78 33.90
CA MET A 1 33.75 -35.25 34.27
C MET A 1 34.71 -35.63 33.15
N ASN A 2 35.46 -34.65 32.65
CA ASN A 2 36.49 -34.70 31.61
C ASN A 2 36.12 -35.26 30.23
N THR A 3 36.01 -34.34 29.28
CA THR A 3 36.64 -34.47 27.96
C THR A 3 37.09 -33.08 27.51
N ASP A 4 38.16 -32.60 28.13
CA ASP A 4 39.10 -31.69 27.45
C ASP A 4 39.59 -32.43 26.20
N MET A 5 39.17 -31.95 25.03
CA MET A 5 39.66 -32.43 23.74
C MET A 5 40.18 -31.20 23.01
N GLU A 6 41.51 -31.17 22.87
CA GLU A 6 42.34 -30.10 22.34
C GLU A 6 41.72 -29.36 21.13
N LEU A 7 41.37 -28.09 21.34
CA LEU A 7 40.99 -27.15 20.29
C LEU A 7 42.26 -26.45 19.79
N ARG A 8 42.63 -26.66 18.53
CA ARG A 8 43.75 -25.96 17.89
C ARG A 8 43.45 -24.45 17.85
N HIS A 9 44.38 -23.66 18.37
CA HIS A 9 44.41 -22.20 18.25
C HIS A 9 44.52 -21.81 16.76
N VAL A 10 43.47 -21.21 16.19
CA VAL A 10 43.62 -20.31 15.05
C VAL A 10 43.84 -18.94 15.67
N GLU A 11 44.94 -18.25 15.34
CA GLU A 11 45.21 -16.91 15.86
C GLU A 11 44.05 -15.97 15.50
N ASP A 12 43.43 -15.37 16.52
CA ASP A 12 42.21 -14.56 16.47
C ASP A 12 42.29 -13.31 15.57
N THR A 13 43.46 -13.01 15.03
CA THR A 13 43.76 -11.88 14.14
C THR A 13 43.34 -12.11 12.68
N GLN A 14 42.96 -13.34 12.30
CA GLN A 14 42.74 -13.74 10.90
C GLN A 14 41.30 -13.67 10.39
N LEU A 15 40.27 -13.48 11.24
CA LEU A 15 38.86 -13.41 10.81
C LEU A 15 38.41 -11.98 10.48
N ALA A 16 37.71 -11.81 9.37
CA ALA A 16 37.12 -10.55 8.92
C ALA A 16 35.64 -10.42 9.37
N VAL A 17 34.87 -11.50 9.26
CA VAL A 17 33.46 -11.56 9.71
C VAL A 17 33.21 -12.87 10.43
N CYS A 18 32.56 -12.82 11.58
CA CYS A 18 32.08 -13.98 12.33
C CYS A 18 30.63 -13.75 12.76
N VAL A 19 29.75 -14.70 12.47
CA VAL A 19 28.35 -14.71 12.93
C VAL A 19 28.16 -15.96 13.77
N ARG A 20 27.65 -15.79 15.00
CA ARG A 20 27.39 -16.89 15.95
C ARG A 20 25.94 -16.90 16.39
N ASN A 21 25.30 -18.07 16.27
CA ASN A 21 23.89 -18.30 16.61
C ASN A 21 22.98 -17.19 16.09
N GLY A 22 23.27 -16.67 14.89
CA GLY A 22 22.60 -15.51 14.33
C GLY A 22 21.12 -15.79 14.14
N TYR A 23 20.28 -15.16 14.96
CA TYR A 23 18.84 -15.33 14.91
C TYR A 23 18.16 -13.99 14.68
N LYS A 24 17.34 -13.92 13.64
CA LYS A 24 16.56 -12.73 13.31
C LYS A 24 15.16 -13.17 12.98
N HIS A 25 14.20 -12.57 13.67
CA HIS A 25 12.81 -12.70 13.33
C HIS A 25 12.20 -11.33 13.04
N TYR A 26 11.15 -11.32 12.23
CA TYR A 26 10.25 -10.18 12.09
C TYR A 26 8.89 -10.55 12.68
N GLY A 27 8.10 -9.53 13.02
CA GLY A 27 6.79 -9.69 13.68
C GLY A 27 6.83 -9.44 15.19
N THR A 28 5.65 -9.28 15.79
CA THR A 28 5.45 -8.97 17.21
C THR A 28 5.76 -10.17 18.10
N LYS A 29 5.81 -9.97 19.44
CA LYS A 29 6.21 -11.00 20.42
C LYS A 29 5.57 -12.38 20.21
N ASN A 30 4.37 -12.45 19.63
CA ASN A 30 3.59 -13.68 19.45
C ASN A 30 3.58 -14.24 18.01
N ASN A 31 4.15 -13.56 17.00
CA ASN A 31 4.26 -14.08 15.63
C ASN A 31 5.66 -13.80 15.05
N LYS A 32 6.65 -14.52 15.59
CA LYS A 32 8.05 -14.37 15.19
C LYS A 32 8.31 -15.26 13.98
N VAL A 33 8.42 -14.68 12.79
CA VAL A 33 8.87 -15.40 11.60
C VAL A 33 10.39 -15.36 11.57
N PRO A 34 11.10 -16.49 11.80
CA PRO A 34 12.55 -16.52 11.73
C PRO A 34 13.00 -16.39 10.28
N VAL A 35 13.70 -15.31 9.96
CA VAL A 35 14.37 -15.11 8.67
C VAL A 35 15.81 -15.62 8.73
N LEU A 36 16.44 -15.52 9.91
CA LEU A 36 17.73 -16.16 10.21
C LEU A 36 17.49 -17.11 11.39
N ALA A 37 17.88 -18.37 11.25
CA ALA A 37 17.64 -19.44 12.20
C ALA A 37 18.98 -20.10 12.60
N SER A 38 19.68 -19.50 13.56
CA SER A 38 20.96 -20.02 14.07
C SER A 38 22.06 -20.04 12.99
N VAL A 39 22.27 -18.90 12.32
CA VAL A 39 23.32 -18.74 11.32
C VAL A 39 24.69 -18.77 11.99
N GLU A 40 25.58 -19.61 11.46
CA GLU A 40 27.01 -19.67 11.79
C GLU A 40 27.78 -19.35 10.51
N MET A 41 28.69 -18.38 10.54
CA MET A 41 29.45 -17.95 9.36
C MET A 41 30.83 -17.44 9.75
N ASN A 42 31.89 -17.89 9.07
CA ASN A 42 33.27 -17.48 9.35
C ASN A 42 34.03 -17.10 8.08
N VAL A 43 34.31 -15.81 7.92
CA VAL A 43 35.03 -15.25 6.77
C VAL A 43 36.44 -14.82 7.19
N LEU A 44 37.45 -15.32 6.49
CA LEU A 44 38.85 -14.99 6.74
C LEU A 44 39.25 -13.67 6.05
N LYS A 45 40.25 -12.97 6.61
CA LYS A 45 40.83 -11.78 6.01
C LYS A 45 41.49 -12.10 4.67
N GLY A 46 41.34 -11.23 3.68
CA GLY A 46 41.93 -11.40 2.34
C GLY A 46 41.39 -12.63 1.59
N THR A 47 40.11 -12.97 1.76
CA THR A 47 39.44 -14.04 1.01
C THR A 47 38.14 -13.55 0.38
N ILE A 48 37.73 -14.21 -0.71
CA ILE A 48 36.42 -14.03 -1.32
C ILE A 48 35.46 -15.11 -0.79
N TYR A 49 34.39 -14.66 -0.16
CA TYR A 49 33.30 -15.49 0.34
C TYR A 49 32.06 -15.34 -0.54
N GLY A 50 31.66 -16.42 -1.22
CA GLY A 50 30.44 -16.48 -2.01
C GLY A 50 29.26 -16.96 -1.16
N LEU A 51 28.28 -16.09 -0.88
CA LEU A 51 27.04 -16.45 -0.20
C LEU A 51 25.95 -16.79 -1.23
N LEU A 52 25.66 -18.08 -1.37
CA LEU A 52 24.69 -18.62 -2.32
C LEU A 52 23.40 -19.03 -1.61
N GLY A 53 22.28 -19.02 -2.32
CA GLY A 53 21.02 -19.52 -1.79
C GLY A 53 19.81 -19.07 -2.60
N ALA A 54 18.67 -19.73 -2.41
CA ALA A 54 17.42 -19.38 -3.09
C ALA A 54 16.95 -17.94 -2.74
N SER A 55 16.13 -17.34 -3.59
CA SER A 55 15.47 -16.07 -3.27
C SER A 55 14.62 -16.23 -2.00
N GLY A 56 14.69 -15.26 -1.09
CA GLY A 56 13.95 -15.30 0.18
C GLY A 56 14.59 -16.12 1.32
N CYS A 57 15.75 -16.76 1.13
CA CYS A 57 16.38 -17.56 2.20
C CYS A 57 17.07 -16.75 3.32
N GLY A 58 17.10 -15.41 3.21
CA GLY A 58 17.64 -14.51 4.25
C GLY A 58 18.96 -13.82 3.90
N LYS A 59 19.57 -14.03 2.72
CA LYS A 59 20.88 -13.45 2.33
C LYS A 59 20.98 -11.94 2.56
N THR A 60 20.11 -11.15 1.93
CA THR A 60 20.08 -9.68 2.08
C THR A 60 19.80 -9.25 3.52
N THR A 61 19.02 -10.04 4.29
CA THR A 61 18.80 -9.77 5.73
C THR A 61 20.08 -10.03 6.54
N LEU A 62 20.82 -11.10 6.23
CA LEU A 62 22.11 -11.39 6.86
C LEU A 62 23.14 -10.29 6.55
N LEU A 63 23.25 -9.87 5.28
CA LEU A 63 24.11 -8.76 4.88
C LEU A 63 23.71 -7.45 5.58
N SER A 64 22.41 -7.15 5.67
CA SER A 64 21.89 -5.98 6.40
C SER A 64 22.23 -6.02 7.90
N CYS A 65 22.27 -7.22 8.49
CA CYS A 65 22.70 -7.40 9.87
C CYS A 65 24.22 -7.25 10.04
N MET A 66 25.00 -7.68 9.05
CA MET A 66 26.45 -7.45 9.03
C MET A 66 26.77 -5.95 8.95
N ILE A 67 26.20 -5.22 8.01
CA ILE A 67 26.48 -3.77 7.88
C ILE A 67 25.83 -2.91 8.97
N GLY A 68 25.10 -3.50 9.93
CA GLY A 68 24.53 -2.80 11.07
C GLY A 68 23.23 -2.03 10.79
N LEU A 69 22.66 -2.14 9.58
CA LEU A 69 21.33 -1.58 9.26
C LEU A 69 20.21 -2.26 10.04
N LYS A 70 20.39 -3.53 10.40
CA LYS A 70 19.43 -4.31 11.18
C LYS A 70 20.11 -5.02 12.34
N LYS A 71 19.56 -4.92 13.55
CA LYS A 71 20.05 -5.71 14.69
C LYS A 71 19.53 -7.15 14.64
N LEU A 72 20.35 -8.12 15.02
CA LEU A 72 19.86 -9.48 15.30
C LEU A 72 18.86 -9.47 16.47
N SER A 73 17.97 -10.45 16.48
CA SER A 73 17.05 -10.69 17.62
C SER A 73 17.72 -11.51 18.73
N SER A 74 18.69 -12.36 18.39
CA SER A 74 19.56 -13.13 19.30
C SER A 74 20.82 -13.55 18.53
N GLY A 75 21.91 -13.85 19.25
CA GLY A 75 23.22 -14.15 18.68
C GLY A 75 24.11 -12.94 18.47
N ASP A 76 25.34 -13.17 18.03
CA ASP A 76 26.40 -12.18 17.93
C ASP A 76 26.96 -12.10 16.50
N ILE A 77 27.28 -10.88 16.04
CA ILE A 77 28.02 -10.64 14.81
C ILE A 77 29.26 -9.83 15.16
N TRP A 78 30.39 -10.21 14.59
CA TRP A 78 31.67 -9.54 14.71
C TRP A 78 32.22 -9.21 13.33
N ILE A 79 32.65 -7.98 13.13
CA ILE A 79 33.19 -7.47 11.88
C ILE A 79 34.47 -6.70 12.16
N LEU A 80 35.56 -7.09 11.50
CA LEU A 80 36.87 -6.46 11.58
C LEU A 80 37.35 -6.20 13.02
N GLY A 81 37.04 -7.14 13.93
CA GLY A 81 37.44 -7.09 15.34
C GLY A 81 36.49 -6.35 16.29
N GLY A 82 35.29 -5.95 15.86
CA GLY A 82 34.29 -5.30 16.73
C GLY A 82 32.84 -5.64 16.38
N SER A 83 31.89 -5.17 17.19
CA SER A 83 30.45 -5.32 16.91
C SER A 83 30.02 -4.47 15.69
N PRO A 84 28.93 -4.83 14.99
CA PRO A 84 28.39 -4.09 13.85
C PRO A 84 27.76 -2.80 14.38
N SER A 85 28.61 -1.80 14.56
CA SER A 85 28.27 -0.46 15.02
C SER A 85 28.78 0.52 13.97
N GLN A 86 28.25 1.75 13.96
CA GLN A 86 28.72 2.84 13.09
C GLN A 86 30.25 3.07 13.16
N ARG A 87 30.96 2.50 14.14
CA ARG A 87 32.41 2.57 14.32
C ARG A 87 33.21 1.92 13.19
N CYS A 88 32.69 0.89 12.52
CA CYS A 88 33.39 0.16 11.43
C CYS A 88 33.02 0.64 10.01
N ALA A 89 32.10 1.59 9.88
CA ALA A 89 31.44 1.95 8.63
C ALA A 89 32.38 2.53 7.55
N SER A 90 33.41 3.28 7.93
CA SER A 90 34.40 3.81 6.97
C SER A 90 35.37 2.74 6.42
N ARG A 91 35.40 1.54 7.03
CA ARG A 91 36.28 0.43 6.63
C ARG A 91 35.54 -0.59 5.74
N ILE A 92 34.25 -0.37 5.49
CA ILE A 92 33.36 -1.27 4.74
C ILE A 92 32.93 -0.60 3.43
N GLY A 93 33.01 -1.31 2.32
CA GLY A 93 32.36 -0.93 1.06
C GLY A 93 31.11 -1.76 0.87
N TYR A 94 29.99 -1.11 0.57
CA TYR A 94 28.71 -1.79 0.41
C TYR A 94 28.06 -1.44 -0.92
N MET A 95 27.68 -2.48 -1.65
CA MET A 95 26.80 -2.40 -2.81
C MET A 95 25.47 -3.08 -2.49
N PRO A 96 24.37 -2.33 -2.31
CA PRO A 96 23.04 -2.89 -2.12
C PRO A 96 22.49 -3.55 -3.39
N GLN A 97 21.49 -4.42 -3.22
CA GLN A 97 20.79 -5.07 -4.33
C GLN A 97 20.03 -4.06 -5.21
N GLN A 98 19.45 -3.04 -4.57
CA GLN A 98 18.85 -1.88 -5.24
C GLN A 98 19.94 -0.86 -5.58
N ILE A 99 19.77 -0.16 -6.70
CA ILE A 99 20.81 0.72 -7.27
C ILE A 99 21.33 1.76 -6.27
N SER A 100 20.46 2.36 -5.44
CA SER A 100 20.83 3.27 -4.35
C SER A 100 21.74 4.42 -4.79
N LEU A 101 21.30 5.17 -5.81
CA LEU A 101 21.99 6.33 -6.41
C LEU A 101 21.00 7.47 -6.62
N CYS A 102 21.47 8.72 -6.51
CA CYS A 102 20.69 9.91 -6.88
C CYS A 102 20.61 10.01 -8.41
N LEU A 103 19.40 9.90 -8.96
CA LEU A 103 19.19 9.79 -10.41
C LEU A 103 19.44 11.11 -11.15
N GLU A 104 19.27 12.24 -10.45
CA GLU A 104 19.49 13.57 -11.01
C GLU A 104 20.96 13.90 -11.19
N PHE A 105 21.88 13.15 -10.55
CA PHE A 105 23.32 13.39 -10.58
C PHE A 105 24.00 12.80 -11.81
N THR A 106 25.15 13.35 -12.19
CA THR A 106 26.05 12.67 -13.13
C THR A 106 26.84 11.58 -12.43
N ILE A 107 27.45 10.68 -13.22
CA ILE A 107 28.34 9.64 -12.66
C ILE A 107 29.46 10.28 -11.84
N ARG A 108 30.13 11.31 -12.38
CA ARG A 108 31.18 12.07 -11.70
C ARG A 108 30.70 12.68 -10.38
N GLU A 109 29.49 13.24 -10.35
CA GLU A 109 28.92 13.85 -9.15
C GLU A 109 28.58 12.83 -8.07
N SER A 110 28.04 11.68 -8.46
CA SER A 110 27.77 10.57 -7.54
C SER A 110 29.07 10.04 -6.92
N MET A 111 30.12 9.90 -7.73
CA MET A 111 31.46 9.49 -7.25
C MET A 111 32.06 10.52 -6.29
N LYS A 112 31.89 11.82 -6.57
CA LYS A 112 32.30 12.88 -5.63
C LYS A 112 31.57 12.78 -4.31
N PHE A 113 30.25 12.62 -4.33
CA PHE A 113 29.45 12.53 -3.12
C PHE A 113 29.86 11.35 -2.24
N PHE A 114 29.86 10.13 -2.79
CA PHE A 114 30.22 8.93 -2.04
C PHE A 114 31.71 8.90 -1.69
N GLY A 115 32.59 9.43 -2.55
CA GLY A 115 34.02 9.56 -2.28
C GLY A 115 34.32 10.50 -1.10
N TRP A 116 33.63 11.64 -1.00
CA TRP A 116 33.77 12.55 0.14
C TRP A 116 33.27 11.93 1.45
N ILE A 117 32.17 11.18 1.42
CA ILE A 117 31.72 10.39 2.59
C ILE A 117 32.75 9.32 2.97
N GLY A 118 33.36 8.68 1.97
CA GLY A 118 34.47 7.74 2.14
C GLY A 118 35.78 8.36 2.60
N GLY A 119 35.86 9.69 2.73
CA GLY A 119 37.03 10.42 3.22
C GLY A 119 38.09 10.72 2.15
N LEU A 120 37.80 10.54 0.87
CA LEU A 120 38.72 10.84 -0.23
C LEU A 120 38.73 12.34 -0.57
N SER A 121 39.89 12.82 -1.00
CA SER A 121 40.00 14.15 -1.63
C SER A 121 39.47 14.13 -3.06
N THR A 122 39.06 15.29 -3.58
CA THR A 122 38.53 15.40 -4.95
C THR A 122 39.52 14.89 -6.00
N ASP A 123 40.82 15.14 -5.81
CA ASP A 123 41.86 14.71 -6.77
C ASP A 123 41.99 13.18 -6.81
N GLN A 124 41.96 12.53 -5.63
CA GLN A 124 41.96 11.07 -5.53
C GLN A 124 40.71 10.44 -6.15
N ILE A 125 39.56 11.13 -6.04
CA ILE A 125 38.30 10.66 -6.65
C ILE A 125 38.40 10.69 -8.16
N GLU A 126 38.94 11.75 -8.76
CA GLU A 126 39.07 11.86 -10.21
C GLU A 126 40.09 10.86 -10.78
N GLU A 127 41.23 10.66 -10.11
CA GLU A 127 42.22 9.65 -10.50
C GLU A 127 41.63 8.23 -10.49
N ARG A 128 40.87 7.89 -9.44
CA ARG A 128 40.19 6.59 -9.34
C ARG A 128 39.03 6.46 -10.30
N LEU A 129 38.32 7.54 -10.59
CA LEU A 129 37.19 7.54 -11.51
C LEU A 129 37.61 7.06 -12.90
N ASP A 130 38.75 7.53 -13.42
CA ASP A 130 39.24 7.11 -14.73
C ASP A 130 39.58 5.62 -14.79
N PHE A 131 40.18 5.08 -13.72
CA PHE A 131 40.47 3.66 -13.61
C PHE A 131 39.18 2.82 -13.56
N ILE A 132 38.25 3.18 -12.66
CA ILE A 132 37.00 2.44 -12.45
C ILE A 132 36.08 2.53 -13.68
N ALA A 133 36.06 3.69 -14.35
CA ALA A 133 35.28 3.90 -15.57
C ALA A 133 35.72 2.95 -16.70
N LYS A 134 37.03 2.75 -16.87
CA LYS A 134 37.58 1.78 -17.83
C LYS A 134 37.27 0.34 -17.43
N LEU A 135 37.51 -0.01 -16.16
CA LEU A 135 37.27 -1.35 -15.64
C LEU A 135 35.82 -1.81 -15.82
N LEU A 136 34.86 -0.94 -15.51
CA LEU A 136 33.42 -1.26 -15.54
C LEU A 136 32.73 -0.83 -16.83
N MET A 137 33.49 -0.37 -17.84
CA MET A 137 32.97 0.14 -19.11
C MET A 137 31.82 1.13 -18.91
N LEU A 138 32.01 2.10 -18.00
CA LEU A 138 31.01 3.10 -17.68
C LEU A 138 30.76 4.01 -18.91
N PRO A 139 29.52 4.50 -19.11
CA PRO A 139 29.26 5.52 -20.10
C PRO A 139 29.94 6.85 -19.70
N CYS A 140 29.85 7.87 -20.54
CA CYS A 140 30.47 9.17 -20.28
C CYS A 140 30.19 9.63 -18.84
N VAL A 141 31.25 9.98 -18.10
CA VAL A 141 31.17 10.28 -16.66
C VAL A 141 30.31 11.51 -16.35
N ASP A 142 30.05 12.35 -17.35
CA ASP A 142 29.21 13.54 -17.25
C ASP A 142 27.73 13.25 -17.66
N SER A 143 27.40 12.01 -18.03
CA SER A 143 26.02 11.58 -18.25
C SER A 143 25.23 11.51 -16.94
N LYS A 144 23.95 11.90 -16.98
CA LYS A 144 23.03 11.79 -15.84
C LYS A 144 22.63 10.34 -15.58
N ILE A 145 22.62 9.93 -14.31
CA ILE A 145 22.33 8.55 -13.90
C ILE A 145 20.91 8.12 -14.30
N GLY A 146 19.92 9.01 -14.19
CA GLY A 146 18.54 8.74 -14.59
C GLY A 146 18.33 8.45 -16.08
N GLN A 147 19.29 8.78 -16.95
CA GLN A 147 19.24 8.48 -18.39
C GLN A 147 19.93 7.17 -18.76
N LEU A 148 20.60 6.52 -17.79
CA LEU A 148 21.34 5.29 -18.01
C LEU A 148 20.39 4.07 -17.98
N SER A 149 20.76 2.99 -18.69
CA SER A 149 20.04 1.71 -18.56
C SER A 149 20.22 1.12 -17.16
N GLY A 150 19.30 0.26 -16.70
CA GLY A 150 19.41 -0.37 -15.37
C GLY A 150 20.73 -1.14 -15.16
N GLY A 151 21.26 -1.77 -16.21
CA GLY A 151 22.59 -2.40 -16.18
C GLY A 151 23.72 -1.38 -16.01
N GLN A 152 23.67 -0.25 -16.73
CA GLN A 152 24.64 0.85 -16.56
C GLN A 152 24.57 1.45 -15.15
N GLN A 153 23.37 1.69 -14.62
CA GLN A 153 23.17 2.18 -13.25
C GLN A 153 23.73 1.21 -12.20
N ARG A 154 23.55 -0.10 -12.39
CA ARG A 154 24.15 -1.13 -11.52
C ARG A 154 25.68 -1.06 -11.54
N ARG A 155 26.30 -0.86 -12.70
CA ARG A 155 27.76 -0.66 -12.80
C ARG A 155 28.24 0.60 -12.08
N VAL A 156 27.48 1.70 -12.15
CA VAL A 156 27.78 2.92 -11.37
C VAL A 156 27.62 2.66 -9.86
N SER A 157 26.63 1.88 -9.45
CA SER A 157 26.45 1.51 -8.04
C SER A 157 27.58 0.60 -7.53
N PHE A 158 28.10 -0.28 -8.38
CA PHE A 158 29.27 -1.06 -8.06
C PHE A 158 30.54 -0.21 -7.98
N ALA A 159 30.74 0.69 -8.95
CA ALA A 159 31.85 1.63 -9.00
C ALA A 159 31.99 2.47 -7.72
N THR A 160 30.87 2.93 -7.15
CA THR A 160 30.88 3.69 -5.89
C THR A 160 31.32 2.86 -4.68
N ALA A 161 31.10 1.54 -4.67
CA ALA A 161 31.61 0.65 -3.62
C ALA A 161 33.12 0.34 -3.75
N LEU A 162 33.66 0.41 -4.98
CA LEU A 162 35.08 0.24 -5.26
C LEU A 162 35.92 1.50 -4.96
N LEU A 163 35.28 2.66 -4.83
CA LEU A 163 35.95 3.95 -4.85
C LEU A 163 36.90 4.16 -3.65
N HIS A 164 36.52 3.76 -2.43
CA HIS A 164 37.27 4.07 -1.19
C HIS A 164 38.17 2.97 -0.65
N GLU A 165 38.48 1.92 -1.43
CA GLU A 165 39.38 0.79 -1.03
C GLU A 165 39.17 0.29 0.42
N PRO A 166 38.00 -0.29 0.71
CA PRO A 166 37.67 -0.77 2.05
C PRO A 166 38.47 -2.03 2.44
N GLU A 167 38.60 -2.29 3.74
CA GLU A 167 39.16 -3.56 4.26
C GLU A 167 38.20 -4.74 4.06
N LEU A 168 36.89 -4.48 4.09
CA LEU A 168 35.82 -5.44 3.83
C LEU A 168 34.84 -4.89 2.81
N MET A 169 34.58 -5.64 1.76
CA MET A 169 33.60 -5.30 0.74
C MET A 169 32.43 -6.27 0.78
N ILE A 170 31.21 -5.76 0.83
CA ILE A 170 29.97 -6.54 0.82
C ILE A 170 29.18 -6.15 -0.42
N LEU A 171 29.02 -7.10 -1.34
CA LEU A 171 28.43 -6.90 -2.65
C LEU A 171 27.17 -7.75 -2.81
N ASP A 172 26.00 -7.13 -2.81
CA ASP A 172 24.74 -7.83 -3.04
C ASP A 172 24.43 -7.89 -4.55
N GLU A 173 24.68 -9.05 -5.17
CA GLU A 173 24.43 -9.31 -6.60
C GLU A 173 25.12 -8.34 -7.59
N PRO A 174 26.45 -8.15 -7.51
CA PRO A 174 27.16 -7.12 -8.28
C PRO A 174 27.13 -7.33 -9.81
N THR A 175 27.03 -8.59 -10.25
CA THR A 175 27.18 -9.02 -11.66
C THR A 175 25.85 -9.31 -12.37
N VAL A 176 24.71 -9.16 -11.68
CA VAL A 176 23.39 -9.50 -12.24
C VAL A 176 23.05 -8.63 -13.45
N GLY A 177 22.68 -9.27 -14.56
CA GLY A 177 22.30 -8.60 -15.80
C GLY A 177 23.46 -8.03 -16.62
N LEU A 178 24.72 -8.37 -16.28
CA LEU A 178 25.90 -8.02 -17.07
C LEU A 178 26.24 -9.10 -18.10
N ASP A 179 26.89 -8.71 -19.19
CA ASP A 179 27.37 -9.65 -20.21
C ASP A 179 28.47 -10.58 -19.66
N PRO A 180 28.62 -11.81 -20.18
CA PRO A 180 29.60 -12.78 -19.67
C PRO A 180 31.05 -12.29 -19.63
N ILE A 181 31.46 -11.47 -20.61
CA ILE A 181 32.85 -10.99 -20.75
C ILE A 181 33.17 -9.99 -19.64
N LEU A 182 32.28 -9.03 -19.41
CA LEU A 182 32.43 -8.05 -18.34
C LEU A 182 32.39 -8.71 -16.96
N ARG A 183 31.54 -9.74 -16.77
CA ARG A 183 31.52 -10.52 -15.52
C ARG A 183 32.87 -11.18 -15.25
N MET A 184 33.49 -11.79 -16.25
CA MET A 184 34.82 -12.40 -16.11
C MET A 184 35.87 -11.35 -15.75
N THR A 185 35.86 -10.19 -16.43
CA THR A 185 36.78 -9.07 -16.14
C THR A 185 36.64 -8.56 -14.71
N ILE A 186 35.41 -8.41 -14.22
CA ILE A 186 35.12 -7.99 -12.84
C ILE A 186 35.66 -9.01 -11.85
N TRP A 187 35.39 -10.29 -12.08
CA TRP A 187 35.84 -11.37 -11.20
C TRP A 187 37.37 -11.50 -11.14
N GLU A 188 38.04 -11.40 -12.28
CA GLU A 188 39.51 -11.34 -12.34
C GLU A 188 40.07 -10.19 -11.49
N TYR A 189 39.43 -9.01 -11.58
CA TYR A 189 39.80 -7.88 -10.75
C TYR A 189 39.56 -8.14 -9.25
N LEU A 190 38.41 -8.69 -8.86
CA LEU A 190 38.09 -9.02 -7.46
C LEU A 190 39.09 -10.02 -6.87
N VAL A 191 39.48 -11.05 -7.63
CA VAL A 191 40.51 -12.02 -7.23
C VAL A 191 41.88 -11.34 -7.09
N ASN A 192 42.23 -10.43 -8.01
CA ASN A 192 43.51 -9.72 -7.96
C ASN A 192 43.60 -8.78 -6.75
N ILE A 193 42.57 -7.99 -6.45
CA ILE A 193 42.60 -7.08 -5.29
C ILE A 193 42.61 -7.82 -3.95
N THR A 194 41.98 -8.99 -3.89
CA THR A 194 42.00 -9.85 -2.71
C THR A 194 43.42 -10.36 -2.44
N LYS A 195 44.15 -10.77 -3.48
CA LYS A 195 45.54 -11.25 -3.38
C LYS A 195 46.57 -10.16 -3.15
N SER A 196 46.43 -9.02 -3.84
CA SER A 196 47.43 -7.93 -3.81
C SER A 196 47.25 -6.96 -2.66
N LYS A 197 46.00 -6.63 -2.29
CA LYS A 197 45.67 -5.63 -1.27
C LYS A 197 45.06 -6.23 0.00
N SER A 198 44.94 -7.56 0.08
CA SER A 198 44.36 -8.29 1.21
C SER A 198 42.95 -7.84 1.61
N ILE A 199 42.17 -7.31 0.65
CA ILE A 199 40.77 -6.93 0.86
C ILE A 199 39.92 -8.19 1.03
N THR A 200 39.04 -8.23 2.04
CA THR A 200 38.04 -9.30 2.15
C THR A 200 36.80 -8.94 1.36
N ILE A 201 36.24 -9.91 0.63
CA ILE A 201 35.05 -9.69 -0.19
C ILE A 201 33.99 -10.71 0.19
N ILE A 202 32.79 -10.25 0.53
CA ILE A 202 31.59 -11.08 0.66
C ILE A 202 30.68 -10.69 -0.48
N LEU A 203 30.31 -11.64 -1.33
CA LEU A 203 29.39 -11.38 -2.44
C LEU A 203 28.27 -12.40 -2.47
N THR A 204 27.09 -11.95 -2.84
CA THR A 204 25.98 -12.83 -3.21
C THR A 204 25.89 -12.90 -4.72
N THR A 205 25.59 -14.08 -5.25
CA THR A 205 25.32 -14.25 -6.68
C THR A 205 24.26 -15.33 -6.87
N HIS A 206 23.46 -15.16 -7.92
CA HIS A 206 22.53 -16.17 -8.40
C HIS A 206 23.14 -17.07 -9.48
N TYR A 207 24.32 -16.71 -9.99
CA TYR A 207 25.07 -17.53 -10.96
C TYR A 207 26.05 -18.41 -10.21
N ILE A 208 25.70 -19.68 -10.05
CA ILE A 208 26.49 -20.65 -9.27
C ILE A 208 27.90 -20.85 -9.84
N ASP A 209 28.05 -20.76 -11.16
CA ASP A 209 29.35 -20.85 -11.84
C ASP A 209 30.34 -19.75 -11.40
N GLU A 210 29.85 -18.54 -11.09
CA GLU A 210 30.70 -17.43 -10.64
C GLU A 210 31.34 -17.73 -9.28
N ALA A 211 30.62 -18.44 -8.41
CA ALA A 211 31.10 -18.80 -7.08
C ALA A 211 32.29 -19.77 -7.11
N ARG A 212 32.57 -20.42 -8.24
CA ARG A 212 33.75 -21.28 -8.42
C ARG A 212 35.06 -20.53 -8.20
N GLN A 213 35.07 -19.22 -8.43
CA GLN A 213 36.25 -18.39 -8.24
C GLN A 213 36.41 -17.88 -6.79
N ALA A 214 35.43 -18.13 -5.92
CA ALA A 214 35.50 -17.77 -4.50
C ALA A 214 36.41 -18.73 -3.73
N ASP A 215 37.09 -18.24 -2.71
CA ASP A 215 37.92 -19.08 -1.82
C ASP A 215 37.05 -20.00 -0.95
N LYS A 216 35.88 -19.49 -0.53
CA LYS A 216 34.91 -20.22 0.30
C LYS A 216 33.49 -19.91 -0.15
N ILE A 217 32.63 -20.93 -0.14
CA ILE A 217 31.21 -20.79 -0.46
C ILE A 217 30.37 -21.16 0.76
N GLY A 218 29.45 -20.27 1.13
CA GLY A 218 28.36 -20.55 2.07
C GLY A 218 27.04 -20.77 1.34
N LEU A 219 26.43 -21.95 1.46
CA LEU A 219 25.10 -22.20 0.92
C LEU A 219 24.03 -21.99 2.00
N MET A 220 23.15 -21.03 1.77
CA MET A 220 22.09 -20.63 2.70
C MET A 220 20.70 -21.11 2.22
N ARG A 221 19.94 -21.69 3.15
CA ARG A 221 18.56 -22.15 2.92
C ARG A 221 17.77 -22.11 4.24
N ASP A 222 16.50 -21.71 4.15
CA ASP A 222 15.56 -21.68 5.28
C ASP A 222 16.13 -20.93 6.52
N GLY A 223 16.86 -19.84 6.27
CA GLY A 223 17.48 -19.03 7.32
C GLY A 223 18.75 -19.61 7.94
N THR A 224 19.29 -20.72 7.42
CA THR A 224 20.49 -21.41 7.94
C THR A 224 21.57 -21.54 6.87
N ILE A 225 22.84 -21.61 7.26
CA ILE A 225 23.94 -22.00 6.36
C ILE A 225 24.12 -23.51 6.46
N ILE A 226 23.81 -24.22 5.37
CA ILE A 226 23.86 -25.69 5.30
C ILE A 226 25.30 -26.16 5.20
N CYS A 227 26.12 -25.41 4.45
CA CYS A 227 27.49 -25.81 4.16
C CYS A 227 28.37 -24.58 3.96
N GLU A 228 29.62 -24.70 4.41
CA GLU A 228 30.63 -23.67 4.31
C GLU A 228 31.99 -24.31 4.01
N ASP A 229 32.39 -24.37 2.74
CA ASP A 229 33.68 -24.96 2.34
C ASP A 229 34.18 -24.37 1.00
N SER A 230 35.41 -24.68 0.61
CA SER A 230 35.98 -24.25 -0.67
C SER A 230 35.32 -24.99 -1.86
N PRO A 231 35.18 -24.34 -3.04
CA PRO A 231 34.53 -24.94 -4.20
C PRO A 231 35.09 -26.32 -4.58
N ASN A 232 36.43 -26.46 -4.59
CA ASN A 232 37.10 -27.71 -4.97
C ASN A 232 36.83 -28.84 -3.97
N LYS A 233 36.76 -28.54 -2.66
CA LYS A 233 36.41 -29.54 -1.65
C LYS A 233 34.95 -29.97 -1.76
N LEU A 234 34.04 -29.07 -2.11
CA LEU A 234 32.63 -29.41 -2.34
C LEU A 234 32.46 -30.35 -3.54
N LEU A 235 33.12 -30.06 -4.65
CA LEU A 235 33.11 -30.92 -5.85
C LEU A 235 33.66 -32.32 -5.54
N ALA A 236 34.79 -32.40 -4.83
CA ALA A 236 35.40 -33.66 -4.43
C ALA A 236 34.52 -34.44 -3.45
N LYS A 237 33.93 -33.77 -2.45
CA LYS A 237 33.09 -34.39 -1.40
C LYS A 237 31.83 -35.05 -1.98
N PHE A 238 31.24 -34.47 -3.03
CA PHE A 238 30.00 -34.98 -3.64
C PHE A 238 30.23 -35.70 -4.98
N ASN A 239 31.49 -35.93 -5.35
CA ASN A 239 31.90 -36.52 -6.63
C ASN A 239 31.10 -35.92 -7.79
N ALA A 240 31.17 -34.60 -7.92
CA ALA A 240 30.35 -33.79 -8.81
C ALA A 240 31.22 -33.05 -9.83
N THR A 241 30.69 -32.88 -11.04
CA THR A 241 31.37 -32.21 -12.16
C THR A 241 31.14 -30.70 -12.16
N SER A 242 30.02 -30.25 -11.58
CA SER A 242 29.66 -28.84 -11.40
C SER A 242 29.22 -28.53 -9.97
N LEU A 243 29.31 -27.26 -9.58
CA LEU A 243 28.84 -26.82 -8.25
C LEU A 243 27.33 -26.99 -8.12
N ASP A 244 26.57 -26.82 -9.20
CA ASP A 244 25.13 -27.11 -9.23
C ASP A 244 24.81 -28.55 -8.85
N GLU A 245 25.55 -29.50 -9.43
CA GLU A 245 25.39 -30.94 -9.14
C GLU A 245 25.77 -31.25 -7.69
N ALA A 246 26.85 -30.65 -7.18
CA ALA A 246 27.28 -30.79 -5.79
C ALA A 246 26.21 -30.26 -4.82
N PHE A 247 25.64 -29.08 -5.10
CA PHE A 247 24.59 -28.49 -4.27
C PHE A 247 23.29 -29.28 -4.34
N TYR A 248 22.92 -29.80 -5.51
CA TYR A 248 21.74 -30.67 -5.66
C TYR A 248 21.89 -31.94 -4.82
N LYS A 249 23.02 -32.67 -4.96
CA LYS A 249 23.31 -33.89 -4.18
C LYS A 249 23.31 -33.61 -2.67
N MET A 250 23.83 -32.47 -2.25
CA MET A 250 23.83 -32.05 -0.85
C MET A 250 22.41 -31.76 -0.32
N ILE A 251 21.58 -31.10 -1.11
CA ILE A 251 20.18 -30.82 -0.76
C ILE A 251 19.37 -32.12 -0.64
N VAL A 252 19.57 -33.07 -1.56
CA VAL A 252 18.85 -34.35 -1.59
C VAL A 252 19.27 -35.27 -0.44
N SER A 253 20.53 -35.19 0.01
CA SER A 253 21.06 -36.07 1.06
C SER A 253 20.61 -35.75 2.50
N ASN A 254 19.69 -34.79 2.70
CA ASN A 254 19.01 -34.51 3.97
C ASN A 254 19.94 -34.41 5.20
N SER A 255 21.19 -33.95 5.02
CA SER A 255 22.12 -33.83 6.12
C SER A 255 21.75 -32.60 6.96
N LYS A 256 21.15 -32.84 8.13
CA LYS A 256 21.21 -31.91 9.25
C LYS A 256 22.66 -31.44 9.38
N SER A 257 22.87 -30.13 9.42
CA SER A 257 24.19 -29.53 9.60
C SER A 257 24.89 -30.17 10.79
N THR A 258 26.08 -30.71 10.57
CA THR A 258 26.99 -31.03 11.67
C THR A 258 27.52 -29.69 12.17
N PRO A 259 27.33 -29.30 13.44
CA PRO A 259 27.86 -28.04 13.94
C PRO A 259 29.37 -28.04 13.76
N GLY A 260 29.88 -27.07 13.00
CA GLY A 260 31.32 -26.84 12.88
C GLY A 260 31.94 -26.64 14.26
N LYS A 261 33.15 -27.18 14.45
CA LYS A 261 33.88 -27.06 15.73
C LYS A 261 34.09 -25.58 16.11
N TRP A 262 33.83 -25.29 17.38
CA TRP A 262 33.89 -23.97 17.99
C TRP A 262 35.31 -23.40 18.03
N LEU A 263 35.52 -22.22 17.44
CA LEU A 263 36.70 -21.39 17.68
C LEU A 263 36.43 -20.49 18.89
N ARG A 264 37.37 -20.40 19.85
CA ARG A 264 37.28 -19.46 20.98
C ARG A 264 37.63 -18.05 20.51
N PHE A 265 36.98 -17.04 21.10
CA PHE A 265 37.26 -15.62 20.87
C PHE A 265 38.26 -15.06 21.90
N PRO A 266 39.00 -13.99 21.56
CA PRO A 266 39.77 -13.21 22.53
C PRO A 266 38.83 -12.28 23.30
N GLN A 267 39.07 -12.14 24.60
CA GLN A 267 38.45 -11.09 25.41
C GLN A 267 38.96 -9.73 24.92
N LEU A 268 38.06 -8.80 24.58
CA LEU A 268 38.42 -7.41 24.33
C LEU A 268 39.15 -6.86 25.57
N GLN A 269 40.45 -6.57 25.43
CA GLN A 269 41.04 -5.49 26.19
C GLN A 269 40.26 -4.22 25.82
N ASN A 270 39.78 -3.49 26.83
CA ASN A 270 39.21 -2.16 26.68
C ASN A 270 40.22 -1.26 25.97
N SER A 271 40.24 -1.25 24.64
CA SER A 271 40.88 -0.18 23.89
C SER A 271 40.05 1.07 24.13
N ALA A 272 40.73 2.10 24.62
CA ALA A 272 40.15 3.36 25.04
C ALA A 272 39.11 3.86 24.03
N GLU A 273 37.92 4.21 24.53
CA GLU A 273 36.89 4.89 23.75
C GLU A 273 37.48 6.18 23.17
N GLU A 274 37.93 6.15 21.92
CA GLU A 274 38.19 7.39 21.18
C GLU A 274 36.87 8.15 21.07
N LYS A 275 36.77 9.26 21.82
CA LYS A 275 35.71 10.26 21.73
C LYS A 275 35.70 10.86 20.31
N ARG A 276 35.08 10.18 19.34
CA ARG A 276 34.79 10.79 18.04
C ARG A 276 33.72 11.86 18.21
N SER A 277 33.95 13.02 17.59
CA SER A 277 32.97 14.11 17.54
C SER A 277 31.65 13.60 16.94
N PHE A 278 30.54 14.07 17.50
CA PHE A 278 29.17 13.67 17.10
C PHE A 278 28.85 13.99 15.62
N ILE A 279 29.61 14.91 15.02
CA ILE A 279 29.49 15.37 13.63
C ILE A 279 30.89 15.40 13.00
N ARG A 280 31.01 14.84 11.78
CA ARG A 280 32.17 15.00 10.89
C ARG A 280 31.88 16.09 9.87
N SER A 281 32.73 17.11 9.84
CA SER A 281 32.57 18.25 8.92
C SER A 281 32.54 17.83 7.44
N ASN A 282 33.34 16.82 7.04
CA ASN A 282 33.33 16.30 5.67
C ASN A 282 32.01 15.64 5.28
N ASN A 283 31.41 14.82 6.16
CA ASN A 283 30.11 14.19 5.91
C ASN A 283 29.02 15.25 5.74
N LEU A 284 28.97 16.20 6.66
CA LEU A 284 28.00 17.29 6.62
C LEU A 284 28.17 18.14 5.35
N LYS A 285 29.40 18.47 4.96
CA LYS A 285 29.68 19.20 3.71
C LYS A 285 29.22 18.43 2.48
N ALA A 286 29.46 17.12 2.41
CA ALA A 286 29.01 16.27 1.30
C ALA A 286 27.48 16.21 1.21
N LEU A 287 26.79 16.05 2.34
CA LEU A 287 25.32 16.05 2.42
C LEU A 287 24.72 17.40 2.02
N LEU A 288 25.27 18.51 2.52
CA LEU A 288 24.84 19.85 2.15
C LEU A 288 25.01 20.09 0.65
N TRP A 289 26.18 19.74 0.10
CA TRP A 289 26.43 19.86 -1.33
C TRP A 289 25.44 19.04 -2.15
N LYS A 290 25.14 17.81 -1.71
CA LYS A 290 24.14 16.95 -2.37
C LYS A 290 22.78 17.62 -2.40
N ASN A 291 22.29 18.05 -1.23
CA ASN A 291 20.97 18.63 -1.08
C ASN A 291 20.82 19.94 -1.89
N VAL A 292 21.84 20.80 -1.86
CA VAL A 292 21.87 22.03 -2.66
C VAL A 292 21.85 21.72 -4.15
N LYS A 293 22.68 20.76 -4.61
CA LYS A 293 22.70 20.37 -6.03
C LYS A 293 21.38 19.78 -6.49
N TRP A 294 20.76 18.93 -5.68
CA TRP A 294 19.45 18.36 -5.95
C TRP A 294 18.40 19.47 -6.07
N MET A 295 18.39 20.44 -5.15
CA MET A 295 17.47 21.58 -5.19
C MET A 295 17.70 22.48 -6.42
N CYS A 296 18.95 22.75 -6.80
CA CYS A 296 19.28 23.53 -7.99
C CYS A 296 18.85 22.84 -9.29
N ARG A 297 18.90 21.51 -9.36
CA ARG A 297 18.45 20.75 -10.55
C ARG A 297 16.93 20.61 -10.60
N ASN A 298 16.30 20.51 -9.43
CA ASN A 298 14.85 20.48 -9.26
C ASN A 298 14.28 21.88 -9.01
N TYR A 299 14.75 22.87 -9.78
CA TYR A 299 14.36 24.27 -9.61
C TYR A 299 12.85 24.49 -9.79
N GLN A 300 12.17 23.64 -10.57
CA GLN A 300 10.71 23.67 -10.74
C GLN A 300 10.01 23.43 -9.41
N ILE A 301 10.39 22.38 -8.69
CA ILE A 301 9.86 22.07 -7.35
C ILE A 301 10.15 23.23 -6.41
N PHE A 302 11.39 23.75 -6.42
CA PHE A 302 11.78 24.88 -5.59
C PHE A 302 10.94 26.14 -5.84
N ILE A 303 10.72 26.51 -7.10
CA ILE A 303 9.92 27.67 -7.49
C ILE A 303 8.47 27.49 -7.04
N THR A 304 7.86 26.32 -7.33
CA THR A 304 6.47 26.03 -6.94
C THR A 304 6.31 26.14 -5.43
N VAL A 305 7.22 25.56 -4.67
CA VAL A 305 7.26 25.58 -3.21
C VAL A 305 7.37 27.01 -2.64
N CYS A 306 8.13 27.89 -3.30
CA CYS A 306 8.30 29.28 -2.88
C CYS A 306 7.09 30.16 -3.25
N LEU A 307 6.50 29.93 -4.43
CA LEU A 307 5.37 30.73 -4.92
C LEU A 307 4.03 30.35 -4.31
N LEU A 308 3.83 29.07 -4.00
CA LEU A 308 2.56 28.56 -3.46
C LEU A 308 2.06 29.35 -2.23
N PRO A 309 2.86 29.59 -1.17
CA PRO A 309 2.37 30.30 0.01
C PRO A 309 2.07 31.78 -0.27
N VAL A 310 2.85 32.42 -1.14
CA VAL A 310 2.58 33.79 -1.61
C VAL A 310 1.24 33.84 -2.33
N LEU A 311 0.99 32.89 -3.23
CA LEU A 311 -0.27 32.78 -3.95
C LEU A 311 -1.45 32.49 -3.02
N THR A 312 -1.28 31.57 -2.04
CA THR A 312 -2.33 31.24 -1.07
C THR A 312 -2.74 32.47 -0.26
N VAL A 313 -1.75 33.24 0.23
CA VAL A 313 -2.03 34.46 1.00
C VAL A 313 -2.59 35.57 0.13
N PHE A 314 -2.15 35.70 -1.12
CA PHE A 314 -2.74 36.64 -2.07
C PHE A 314 -4.22 36.31 -2.36
N ILE A 315 -4.54 35.04 -2.64
CA ILE A 315 -5.92 34.60 -2.85
C ILE A 315 -6.74 34.86 -1.58
N PHE A 316 -6.22 34.51 -0.40
CA PHE A 316 -6.89 34.79 0.88
C PHE A 316 -7.19 36.28 1.06
N GLY A 317 -6.20 37.15 0.83
CA GLY A 317 -6.36 38.60 0.93
C GLY A 317 -7.36 39.15 -0.08
N THR A 318 -7.43 38.62 -1.31
CA THR A 318 -8.43 39.06 -2.29
C THR A 318 -9.85 38.54 -2.01
N ALA A 319 -9.99 37.30 -1.54
CA ALA A 319 -11.28 36.62 -1.43
C ALA A 319 -12.00 36.85 -0.10
N PHE A 320 -11.26 36.99 1.01
CA PHE A 320 -11.80 37.12 2.36
C PHE A 320 -11.42 38.46 3.02
N GLY A 321 -10.84 39.36 2.22
CA GLY A 321 -10.04 40.51 2.63
C GLY A 321 -10.76 41.72 3.24
N HIS A 322 -11.93 42.00 2.70
CA HIS A 322 -12.55 43.31 2.78
C HIS A 322 -13.95 43.21 3.39
N ASN A 323 -14.42 44.31 3.98
CA ASN A 323 -15.84 44.42 4.34
C ASN A 323 -16.70 44.18 3.08
N PRO A 324 -17.82 43.45 3.20
CA PRO A 324 -18.66 43.17 2.05
C PRO A 324 -19.21 44.47 1.46
N GLN A 325 -19.07 44.63 0.14
CA GLN A 325 -19.57 45.76 -0.64
C GLN A 325 -20.72 45.30 -1.53
N GLN A 326 -21.60 46.21 -1.92
CA GLN A 326 -22.73 45.94 -2.82
C GLN A 326 -23.64 44.78 -2.37
N LEU A 327 -23.91 44.67 -1.06
CA LEU A 327 -24.86 43.69 -0.55
C LEU A 327 -26.27 44.00 -1.05
N GLN A 328 -26.90 43.07 -1.76
CA GLN A 328 -28.29 43.20 -2.19
C GLN A 328 -29.24 43.00 -1.01
N ILE A 329 -30.02 44.02 -0.69
CA ILE A 329 -30.96 44.04 0.43
C ILE A 329 -32.37 44.25 -0.11
N GLY A 330 -33.29 43.34 0.20
CA GLY A 330 -34.70 43.47 -0.12
C GLY A 330 -35.36 44.60 0.69
N LEU A 331 -36.26 45.36 0.07
CA LEU A 331 -37.02 46.42 0.72
C LEU A 331 -38.51 46.22 0.46
N VAL A 332 -39.29 46.13 1.54
CA VAL A 332 -40.75 46.19 1.51
C VAL A 332 -41.15 47.38 2.38
N ASN A 333 -41.53 48.49 1.76
CA ASN A 333 -41.97 49.68 2.49
C ASN A 333 -43.46 49.91 2.26
N HIS A 334 -44.28 49.52 3.23
CA HIS A 334 -45.73 49.73 3.17
C HIS A 334 -46.13 51.18 3.55
N GLU A 335 -45.23 51.99 4.09
CA GLU A 335 -45.51 53.37 4.48
C GLU A 335 -45.36 54.37 3.31
N THR A 336 -44.39 54.16 2.42
CA THR A 336 -44.20 54.98 1.23
C THR A 336 -43.51 54.23 0.10
N ALA A 337 -43.92 54.52 -1.13
CA ALA A 337 -43.24 54.04 -2.35
C ALA A 337 -42.08 54.96 -2.77
N ASN A 338 -41.93 56.14 -2.15
CA ASN A 338 -40.89 57.10 -2.50
C ASN A 338 -39.62 56.85 -1.68
N VAL A 339 -38.47 56.76 -2.35
CA VAL A 339 -37.16 56.53 -1.73
C VAL A 339 -36.44 57.84 -1.41
N ASN A 340 -36.82 58.95 -2.07
CA ASN A 340 -36.17 60.24 -1.89
C ASN A 340 -37.01 61.14 -0.98
N CYS A 341 -36.68 61.12 0.31
CA CYS A 341 -37.30 61.98 1.31
C CYS A 341 -36.45 63.23 1.53
N GLY A 342 -37.08 64.36 1.83
CA GLY A 342 -36.38 65.64 1.97
C GLY A 342 -35.41 65.69 3.16
N VAL A 343 -35.15 66.88 3.69
CA VAL A 343 -34.33 67.03 4.91
C VAL A 343 -35.08 66.47 6.12
N LEU A 344 -34.38 65.70 6.98
CA LEU A 344 -34.93 65.15 8.21
C LEU A 344 -35.26 66.28 9.19
N THR A 345 -36.52 66.36 9.63
CA THR A 345 -37.00 67.35 10.61
C THR A 345 -37.94 66.68 11.62
N CYS A 346 -38.22 67.34 12.75
CA CYS A 346 -39.11 66.76 13.77
C CYS A 346 -40.51 66.43 13.23
N ASN A 347 -40.98 67.22 12.26
CA ASN A 347 -42.28 67.07 11.60
C ASN A 347 -42.24 66.16 10.35
N SER A 348 -41.12 65.48 10.08
CA SER A 348 -40.99 64.55 8.94
C SER A 348 -42.14 63.53 8.92
N THR A 349 -42.74 63.34 7.74
CA THR A 349 -43.94 62.52 7.55
C THR A 349 -43.64 61.03 7.38
N TYR A 350 -42.48 60.68 6.82
CA TYR A 350 -42.09 59.30 6.51
C TYR A 350 -40.69 58.98 7.04
N LEU A 351 -40.62 58.56 8.30
CA LEU A 351 -39.36 58.21 8.97
C LEU A 351 -38.71 56.95 8.38
N SER A 352 -39.49 55.99 7.85
CA SER A 352 -38.94 54.80 7.17
C SER A 352 -38.02 55.18 6.00
N CYS A 353 -38.46 56.11 5.16
CA CYS A 353 -37.71 56.57 4.00
C CYS A 353 -36.48 57.41 4.37
N HIS A 354 -36.56 58.26 5.39
CA HIS A 354 -35.38 58.98 5.87
C HIS A 354 -34.31 58.03 6.43
N PHE A 355 -34.68 56.93 7.09
CA PHE A 355 -33.71 55.92 7.54
C PHE A 355 -32.96 55.28 6.36
N LEU A 356 -33.63 55.02 5.24
CA LEU A 356 -33.00 54.42 4.06
C LEU A 356 -31.86 55.30 3.50
N GLN A 357 -31.91 56.63 3.68
CA GLN A 357 -30.84 57.55 3.28
C GLN A 357 -29.56 57.42 4.13
N TYR A 358 -29.64 56.79 5.31
CA TYR A 358 -28.48 56.50 6.14
C TYR A 358 -27.75 55.21 5.71
N LEU A 359 -28.32 54.44 4.77
CA LEU A 359 -27.68 53.28 4.18
C LEU A 359 -26.79 53.75 3.01
N ASP A 360 -25.48 53.59 3.15
CA ASP A 360 -24.51 53.89 2.09
C ASP A 360 -24.72 52.99 0.86
N GLU A 361 -24.97 53.61 -0.30
CA GLU A 361 -25.21 52.96 -1.58
C GLU A 361 -24.01 52.12 -2.05
N ASN A 362 -22.78 52.46 -1.62
CA ASN A 362 -21.59 51.66 -1.93
C ASN A 362 -21.53 50.34 -1.14
N THR A 363 -22.20 50.29 0.02
CA THR A 363 -22.21 49.13 0.91
C THR A 363 -23.43 48.24 0.66
N MET A 364 -24.61 48.84 0.41
CA MET A 364 -25.88 48.13 0.25
C MET A 364 -26.67 48.65 -0.94
N THR A 365 -27.15 47.73 -1.78
CA THR A 365 -28.05 48.03 -2.90
C THR A 365 -29.46 47.55 -2.56
N LEU A 366 -30.42 48.47 -2.55
CA LEU A 366 -31.81 48.17 -2.21
C LEU A 366 -32.57 47.61 -3.42
N ILE A 367 -33.26 46.49 -3.22
CA ILE A 367 -34.13 45.83 -4.21
C ILE A 367 -35.56 45.83 -3.67
N ASN A 368 -36.47 46.53 -4.32
CA ASN A 368 -37.85 46.60 -3.88
C ASN A 368 -38.59 45.27 -4.15
N PHE A 369 -39.45 44.89 -3.21
CA PHE A 369 -40.36 43.76 -3.31
C PHE A 369 -41.79 44.23 -3.00
N ASP A 370 -42.76 43.64 -3.68
CA ASP A 370 -44.16 44.05 -3.56
C ASP A 370 -44.86 43.46 -2.32
N SER A 371 -44.32 42.36 -1.78
CA SER A 371 -44.87 41.67 -0.61
C SER A 371 -43.80 41.13 0.35
N GLU A 372 -44.15 41.01 1.63
CA GLU A 372 -43.31 40.39 2.65
C GLU A 372 -42.93 38.93 2.30
N GLU A 373 -43.89 38.15 1.77
CA GLU A 373 -43.64 36.76 1.37
C GLU A 373 -42.64 36.66 0.21
N GLU A 374 -42.73 37.56 -0.77
CA GLU A 374 -41.76 37.61 -1.87
C GLU A 374 -40.37 38.01 -1.38
N ALA A 375 -40.28 38.97 -0.45
CA ALA A 375 -39.03 39.38 0.16
C ALA A 375 -38.39 38.27 1.01
N ARG A 376 -39.21 37.47 1.71
CA ARG A 376 -38.78 36.30 2.48
C ARG A 376 -38.30 35.17 1.57
N LEU A 377 -39.02 34.89 0.48
CA LEU A 377 -38.58 33.95 -0.55
C LEU A 377 -37.31 34.43 -1.26
N GLY A 378 -37.16 35.74 -1.44
CA GLY A 378 -35.96 36.38 -1.97
C GLY A 378 -34.71 36.07 -1.13
N VAL A 379 -34.80 36.17 0.20
CA VAL A 379 -33.72 35.76 1.12
C VAL A 379 -33.51 34.25 1.05
N LYS A 380 -34.59 33.45 1.09
CA LYS A 380 -34.52 31.99 1.07
C LYS A 380 -33.87 31.41 -0.19
N HIS A 381 -34.08 32.06 -1.34
CA HIS A 381 -33.51 31.64 -2.63
C HIS A 381 -32.17 32.33 -2.95
N GLY A 382 -31.62 33.13 -2.04
CA GLY A 382 -30.34 33.82 -2.24
C GLY A 382 -30.39 34.95 -3.27
N LYS A 383 -31.58 35.50 -3.57
CA LYS A 383 -31.76 36.69 -4.43
C LYS A 383 -31.33 37.97 -3.70
N VAL A 384 -31.44 37.99 -2.37
CA VAL A 384 -30.98 39.08 -1.49
C VAL A 384 -30.40 38.50 -0.20
N TYR A 385 -29.47 39.19 0.45
CA TYR A 385 -28.82 38.72 1.69
C TYR A 385 -29.68 38.96 2.94
N ALA A 386 -30.48 40.03 2.91
CA ALA A 386 -31.45 40.37 3.93
C ALA A 386 -32.60 41.17 3.31
N SER A 387 -33.75 41.24 3.97
CA SER A 387 -34.89 42.05 3.59
C SER A 387 -35.35 42.90 4.78
N ILE A 388 -35.60 44.19 4.54
CA ILE A 388 -36.13 45.17 5.49
C ILE A 388 -37.62 45.39 5.20
N ILE A 389 -38.46 45.31 6.24
CA ILE A 389 -39.91 45.48 6.14
C ILE A 389 -40.37 46.59 7.08
N PHE A 390 -41.09 47.57 6.52
CA PHE A 390 -41.75 48.65 7.25
C PHE A 390 -43.28 48.54 7.11
N ASN A 391 -43.99 48.67 8.24
CA ASN A 391 -45.45 48.62 8.30
C ASN A 391 -46.11 49.95 7.88
N ASN A 392 -47.39 49.91 7.45
CA ASN A 392 -48.15 51.08 6.96
C ASN A 392 -48.17 52.29 7.92
N ASN A 393 -48.18 52.07 9.24
CA ASN A 393 -48.26 53.11 10.28
C ASN A 393 -46.95 53.27 11.06
N TYR A 394 -45.80 52.99 10.42
CA TYR A 394 -44.49 52.94 11.06
C TYR A 394 -44.10 54.26 11.75
N THR A 395 -44.20 55.40 11.06
CA THR A 395 -43.80 56.72 11.56
C THR A 395 -44.64 57.18 12.74
N GLU A 396 -45.97 57.08 12.65
CA GLU A 396 -46.86 57.47 13.74
C GLU A 396 -46.62 56.62 14.99
N CYS A 397 -46.48 55.31 14.82
CA CYS A 397 -46.23 54.40 15.94
C CYS A 397 -44.82 54.58 16.53
N LEU A 398 -43.82 54.89 15.70
CA LEU A 398 -42.45 55.18 16.15
C LEU A 398 -42.40 56.47 16.97
N LYS A 399 -43.06 57.55 16.50
CA LYS A 399 -43.19 58.81 17.27
C LYS A 399 -43.86 58.57 18.62
N LEU A 400 -44.96 57.81 18.65
CA LEU A 400 -45.64 57.43 19.90
C LEU A 400 -44.75 56.60 20.82
N ARG A 401 -43.92 55.71 20.28
CA ARG A 401 -42.97 54.89 21.03
C ARG A 401 -41.93 55.71 21.80
N PHE A 402 -41.55 56.88 21.27
CA PHE A 402 -40.62 57.80 21.94
C PHE A 402 -41.32 58.82 22.84
N GLN A 403 -42.57 59.19 22.56
CA GLN A 403 -43.33 60.17 23.35
C GLN A 403 -44.06 59.56 24.56
N GLY A 404 -44.44 58.28 24.53
CA GLY A 404 -45.31 57.63 25.53
C GLY A 404 -44.65 56.50 26.31
N VAL A 405 -43.81 56.78 27.30
CA VAL A 405 -42.93 55.76 27.90
C VAL A 405 -43.65 54.72 28.79
N LEU A 406 -44.88 54.95 29.26
CA LEU A 406 -45.45 54.15 30.36
C LEU A 406 -46.61 53.19 30.02
N ARG A 407 -47.36 53.34 28.92
CA ARG A 407 -48.43 52.39 28.49
C ARG A 407 -48.71 52.44 26.97
N ILE A 408 -47.96 51.68 26.18
CA ILE A 408 -48.21 51.51 24.74
C ILE A 408 -48.72 50.08 24.47
N PRO A 409 -49.85 49.91 23.76
CA PRO A 409 -50.32 48.58 23.34
C PRO A 409 -49.32 47.85 22.44
N ASN A 410 -49.19 46.53 22.59
CA ASN A 410 -48.23 45.69 21.85
C ASN A 410 -48.33 45.85 20.32
N TYR A 411 -49.54 45.99 19.76
CA TYR A 411 -49.72 46.16 18.31
C TYR A 411 -49.09 47.46 17.77
N LYS A 412 -48.99 48.52 18.58
CA LYS A 412 -48.29 49.76 18.20
C LYS A 412 -46.77 49.61 18.28
N ILE A 413 -46.28 48.80 19.23
CA ILE A 413 -44.85 48.46 19.34
C ILE A 413 -44.41 47.67 18.10
N GLU A 414 -45.20 46.67 17.72
CA GLU A 414 -44.98 45.86 16.52
C GLU A 414 -45.05 46.70 15.23
N ALA A 415 -46.05 47.59 15.10
CA ALA A 415 -46.16 48.51 13.97
C ALA A 415 -44.97 49.49 13.84
N SER A 416 -44.33 49.87 14.95
CA SER A 416 -43.13 50.72 14.99
C SER A 416 -41.79 49.98 14.82
N THR A 417 -41.81 48.65 14.71
CA THR A 417 -40.58 47.84 14.65
C THR A 417 -40.18 47.60 13.21
N MET A 418 -38.95 47.99 12.86
CA MET A 418 -38.34 47.62 11.58
C MET A 418 -38.00 46.14 11.62
N GLN A 419 -38.63 45.34 10.76
CA GLN A 419 -38.36 43.90 10.70
C GLN A 419 -37.25 43.65 9.70
N VAL A 420 -36.27 42.84 10.08
CA VAL A 420 -35.14 42.45 9.22
C VAL A 420 -35.09 40.94 9.15
N ILE A 421 -35.35 40.39 7.97
CA ILE A 421 -35.21 38.96 7.66
C ILE A 421 -33.85 38.79 7.01
N TYR A 422 -32.99 37.92 7.53
CA TYR A 422 -31.65 37.72 6.98
C TYR A 422 -31.20 36.27 7.12
N ASP A 423 -30.34 35.83 6.21
CA ASP A 423 -29.76 34.49 6.23
C ASP A 423 -28.56 34.44 7.19
N THR A 424 -28.49 33.39 8.00
CA THR A 424 -27.38 33.13 8.94
C THR A 424 -26.44 32.01 8.47
N SER A 425 -26.72 31.41 7.30
CA SER A 425 -25.85 30.39 6.69
C SER A 425 -24.46 30.94 6.35
N ILE A 426 -24.37 32.25 6.05
CA ILE A 426 -23.11 32.99 5.94
C ILE A 426 -22.96 33.88 7.18
N LYS A 427 -22.34 33.33 8.22
CA LYS A 427 -22.24 33.97 9.54
C LYS A 427 -21.65 35.38 9.48
N ASP A 428 -20.57 35.58 8.74
CA ASP A 428 -19.86 36.88 8.71
C ASP A 428 -20.70 37.99 8.07
N ILE A 429 -21.38 37.70 6.96
CA ILE A 429 -22.31 38.64 6.31
C ILE A 429 -23.49 38.95 7.23
N ALA A 430 -24.05 37.94 7.89
CA ALA A 430 -25.17 38.11 8.81
C ALA A 430 -24.83 39.02 9.99
N TYR A 431 -23.65 38.83 10.61
CA TYR A 431 -23.18 39.69 11.71
C TYR A 431 -22.86 41.10 11.23
N PHE A 432 -22.24 41.25 10.05
CA PHE A 432 -21.99 42.55 9.46
C PHE A 432 -23.30 43.32 9.22
N ILE A 433 -24.30 42.70 8.58
CA ILE A 433 -25.62 43.30 8.32
C ILE A 433 -26.28 43.74 9.64
N LYS A 434 -26.27 42.87 10.66
CA LYS A 434 -26.86 43.16 11.97
C LYS A 434 -26.19 44.36 12.66
N ALA A 435 -24.85 44.38 12.71
CA ALA A 435 -24.09 45.47 13.31
C ALA A 435 -24.26 46.79 12.52
N TYR A 436 -24.25 46.70 11.19
CA TYR A 436 -24.42 47.83 10.29
C TYR A 436 -25.78 48.50 10.49
N PHE A 437 -26.88 47.75 10.43
CA PHE A 437 -28.22 48.31 10.62
C PHE A 437 -28.40 48.92 12.00
N TYR A 438 -27.88 48.30 13.07
CA TYR A 438 -27.97 48.85 14.41
C TYR A 438 -27.24 50.20 14.52
N LYS A 439 -26.00 50.28 14.02
CA LYS A 439 -25.17 51.51 14.04
C LYS A 439 -25.81 52.63 13.22
N ARG A 440 -26.34 52.31 12.02
CA ARG A 440 -27.02 53.29 11.16
C ARG A 440 -28.35 53.76 11.76
N PHE A 441 -29.13 52.85 12.33
CA PHE A 441 -30.41 53.19 12.96
C PHE A 441 -30.23 54.08 14.19
N GLN A 442 -29.22 53.80 15.02
CA GLN A 442 -28.89 54.64 16.17
C GLN A 442 -28.48 56.06 15.74
N LYS A 443 -27.68 56.18 14.66
CA LYS A 443 -27.32 57.49 14.08
C LYS A 443 -28.55 58.24 13.56
N PHE A 444 -29.37 57.58 12.75
CA PHE A 444 -30.63 58.13 12.23
C PHE A 444 -31.54 58.66 13.34
N MET A 445 -31.75 57.84 14.38
CA MET A 445 -32.60 58.22 15.51
C MET A 445 -32.02 59.37 16.34
N GLY A 446 -30.69 59.39 16.53
CA GLY A 446 -30.01 60.52 17.18
C GLY A 446 -30.23 61.82 16.41
N ASP A 447 -30.02 61.80 15.10
CA ASP A 447 -30.20 62.98 14.24
C ASP A 447 -31.70 63.42 14.18
N TYR A 448 -32.64 62.48 14.21
CA TYR A 448 -34.07 62.79 14.33
C TYR A 448 -34.40 63.49 15.66
N LEU A 449 -33.92 62.98 16.79
CA LEU A 449 -34.18 63.57 18.10
C LEU A 449 -33.54 64.95 18.26
N GLU A 450 -32.34 65.15 17.74
CA GLU A 450 -31.70 66.47 17.72
C GLU A 450 -32.54 67.48 16.94
N SER A 451 -33.14 67.06 15.81
CA SER A 451 -34.07 67.91 15.05
C SER A 451 -35.35 68.27 15.82
N CYS A 452 -35.69 67.50 16.86
CA CYS A 452 -36.79 67.75 17.79
C CYS A 452 -36.37 68.52 19.06
N GLY A 453 -35.10 68.94 19.19
CA GLY A 453 -34.57 69.60 20.38
C GLY A 453 -34.28 68.67 21.55
N VAL A 454 -34.15 67.35 21.30
CA VAL A 454 -33.83 66.32 22.29
C VAL A 454 -32.39 65.86 22.09
N SER A 455 -31.61 65.65 23.17
CA SER A 455 -30.22 65.17 23.05
C SER A 455 -30.15 63.81 22.36
N LYS A 456 -29.13 63.63 21.49
CA LYS A 456 -28.81 62.34 20.85
C LYS A 456 -28.52 61.23 21.85
N ASP A 457 -28.09 61.58 23.06
CA ASP A 457 -27.74 60.64 24.12
C ASP A 457 -28.94 59.83 24.63
N VAL A 458 -30.18 60.28 24.37
CA VAL A 458 -31.41 59.57 24.76
C VAL A 458 -31.55 58.22 24.05
N VAL A 459 -30.99 58.07 22.85
CA VAL A 459 -31.01 56.82 22.06
C VAL A 459 -29.65 56.13 22.04
N ALA A 460 -28.62 56.75 22.62
CA ALA A 460 -27.35 56.09 22.82
C ALA A 460 -27.53 54.91 23.78
N SER A 461 -26.92 53.78 23.45
CA SER A 461 -26.84 52.65 24.38
C SER A 461 -26.19 53.13 25.69
N PRO A 462 -26.75 52.84 26.88
CA PRO A 462 -26.15 53.22 28.16
C PRO A 462 -24.86 52.44 28.48
N VAL A 463 -24.38 51.62 27.53
CA VAL A 463 -23.14 50.85 27.60
C VAL A 463 -22.03 51.63 26.87
N HIS A 464 -21.12 52.22 27.65
CA HIS A 464 -19.94 52.89 27.11
C HIS A 464 -18.77 51.90 26.98
N PHE A 465 -18.43 51.54 25.75
CA PHE A 465 -17.23 50.75 25.47
C PHE A 465 -16.02 51.67 25.43
N PHE A 466 -15.13 51.52 26.42
CA PHE A 466 -13.82 52.17 26.36
C PHE A 466 -13.00 51.61 25.20
N PRO A 467 -12.04 52.38 24.64
CA PRO A 467 -11.10 51.86 23.66
C PRO A 467 -10.49 50.53 24.12
N PRO A 468 -10.43 49.50 23.26
CA PRO A 468 -9.96 48.19 23.67
C PRO A 468 -8.48 48.26 24.09
N VAL A 469 -8.12 47.53 25.14
CA VAL A 469 -6.73 47.44 25.63
C VAL A 469 -5.80 46.91 24.53
N TYR A 470 -6.29 46.00 23.70
CA TYR A 470 -5.60 45.49 22.51
C TYR A 470 -6.56 45.47 21.31
N GLY A 471 -6.08 45.92 20.14
CA GLY A 471 -6.84 45.96 18.90
C GLY A 471 -7.33 47.35 18.50
N VAL A 472 -8.39 47.41 17.71
CA VAL A 472 -9.12 48.62 17.32
C VAL A 472 -10.61 48.39 17.60
N LEU A 473 -11.38 49.46 17.84
CA LEU A 473 -12.78 49.37 18.28
C LEU A 473 -13.69 48.70 17.23
N ASP A 474 -13.36 48.88 15.94
CA ASP A 474 -14.00 48.24 14.79
C ASP A 474 -12.92 47.51 13.97
N PRO A 475 -12.52 46.26 14.33
CA PRO A 475 -11.46 45.55 13.62
C PRO A 475 -11.93 45.01 12.27
N ILE A 476 -11.04 45.05 11.28
CA ILE A 476 -11.28 44.41 9.99
C ILE A 476 -11.07 42.90 10.17
N TYR A 477 -11.96 42.08 9.60
CA TYR A 477 -11.91 40.62 9.74
C TYR A 477 -10.56 40.00 9.29
N THR A 478 -9.90 40.65 8.32
CA THR A 478 -8.56 40.29 7.84
C THR A 478 -7.47 40.41 8.88
N ASP A 479 -7.48 41.47 9.68
CA ASP A 479 -6.46 41.70 10.70
C ASP A 479 -6.45 40.57 11.72
N PHE A 480 -7.62 40.01 12.02
CA PHE A 480 -7.75 38.86 12.91
C PHE A 480 -7.30 37.55 12.24
N THR A 481 -7.84 37.24 11.07
CA THR A 481 -7.72 35.92 10.44
C THR A 481 -6.37 35.68 9.76
N SER A 482 -5.73 36.73 9.25
CA SER A 482 -4.43 36.67 8.55
C SER A 482 -3.33 36.01 9.39
N SER A 483 -3.31 36.27 10.70
CA SER A 483 -2.34 35.70 11.64
C SER A 483 -2.43 34.18 11.74
N GLY A 484 -3.65 33.62 11.81
CA GLY A 484 -3.89 32.18 11.89
C GLY A 484 -3.54 31.45 10.60
N VAL A 485 -3.90 32.03 9.45
CA VAL A 485 -3.56 31.47 8.12
C VAL A 485 -2.05 31.44 7.92
N LEU A 486 -1.36 32.53 8.26
CA LEU A 486 0.09 32.63 8.15
C LEU A 486 0.80 31.55 8.98
N LEU A 487 0.44 31.39 10.25
CA LEU A 487 1.07 30.41 11.15
C LEU A 487 0.79 28.97 10.71
N THR A 488 -0.45 28.67 10.34
CA THR A 488 -0.87 27.34 9.86
C THR A 488 -0.09 26.96 8.61
N MET A 489 -0.01 27.88 7.64
CA MET A 489 0.74 27.67 6.41
C MET A 489 2.24 27.52 6.66
N ALA A 490 2.84 28.37 7.50
CA ALA A 490 4.27 28.30 7.83
C ALA A 490 4.64 26.94 8.45
N PHE A 491 3.79 26.39 9.32
CA PHE A 491 4.01 25.07 9.92
C PHE A 491 3.83 23.92 8.92
N PHE A 492 2.67 23.82 8.26
CA PHE A 492 2.36 22.64 7.45
C PHE A 492 3.16 22.58 6.16
N LEU A 493 3.44 23.72 5.52
CA LEU A 493 4.15 23.74 4.25
C LEU A 493 5.63 23.40 4.42
N SER A 494 6.24 23.87 5.52
CA SER A 494 7.61 23.50 5.88
C SER A 494 7.71 22.02 6.26
N ALA A 495 6.78 21.51 7.06
CA ALA A 495 6.71 20.09 7.42
C ALA A 495 6.56 19.17 6.20
N THR A 496 5.64 19.50 5.29
CA THR A 496 5.35 18.70 4.08
C THR A 496 6.58 18.59 3.18
N LEU A 497 7.35 19.67 3.05
CA LEU A 497 8.55 19.67 2.22
C LEU A 497 9.65 18.78 2.81
N THR A 498 9.89 18.86 4.12
CA THR A 498 10.89 18.03 4.80
C THR A 498 10.54 16.55 4.70
N ALA A 499 9.27 16.21 4.89
CA ALA A 499 8.76 14.85 4.73
C ALA A 499 8.98 14.33 3.30
N GLY A 500 8.57 15.11 2.29
CA GLY A 500 8.67 14.72 0.89
C GLY A 500 10.11 14.39 0.48
N VAL A 501 11.07 15.24 0.82
CA VAL A 501 12.50 15.00 0.51
C VAL A 501 13.03 13.76 1.23
N THR A 502 12.69 13.57 2.50
CA THR A 502 13.13 12.40 3.28
C THR A 502 12.54 11.09 2.73
N MET A 503 11.27 11.11 2.31
CA MET A 503 10.62 9.96 1.69
C MET A 503 11.24 9.60 0.35
N ILE A 504 11.60 10.60 -0.48
CA ILE A 504 12.31 10.37 -1.75
C ILE A 504 13.67 9.72 -1.48
N GLU A 505 14.48 10.25 -0.57
CA GLU A 505 15.80 9.67 -0.23
C GLU A 505 15.72 8.23 0.30
N ARG A 506 14.65 7.93 1.05
CA ARG A 506 14.38 6.59 1.56
C ARG A 506 13.97 5.65 0.42
N ASN A 507 13.07 6.07 -0.46
CA ASN A 507 12.60 5.26 -1.59
C ASN A 507 13.72 4.98 -2.59
N GLU A 508 14.66 5.91 -2.75
CA GLU A 508 15.84 5.71 -3.61
C GLU A 508 16.94 4.87 -2.94
N GLY A 509 16.84 4.55 -1.64
CA GLY A 509 17.84 3.73 -0.91
C GLY A 509 19.13 4.48 -0.52
N ILE A 510 19.22 5.79 -0.79
CA ILE A 510 20.40 6.62 -0.51
C ILE A 510 20.64 6.75 0.99
N LEU A 511 19.55 6.82 1.77
CA LEU A 511 19.60 6.92 3.23
C LEU A 511 20.35 5.75 3.85
N GLU A 512 19.94 4.52 3.52
CA GLU A 512 20.55 3.29 4.04
C GLU A 512 22.02 3.19 3.63
N ARG A 513 22.33 3.51 2.37
CA ARG A 513 23.70 3.50 1.86
C ARG A 513 24.62 4.48 2.60
N SER A 514 24.13 5.69 2.88
CA SER A 514 24.88 6.72 3.59
C SER A 514 25.17 6.30 5.04
N LEU A 515 24.20 5.68 5.72
CA LEU A 515 24.36 5.13 7.07
C LEU A 515 25.46 4.05 7.12
N VAL A 516 25.50 3.16 6.12
CA VAL A 516 26.51 2.08 6.03
C VAL A 516 27.92 2.62 5.80
N MET A 517 28.06 3.75 5.11
CA MET A 517 29.35 4.43 4.91
C MET A 517 29.79 5.27 6.13
N GLY A 518 28.95 5.37 7.17
CA GLY A 518 29.32 5.95 8.46
C GLY A 518 28.81 7.36 8.67
N VAL A 519 27.83 7.80 7.87
CA VAL A 519 27.07 9.01 8.13
C VAL A 519 26.12 8.77 9.29
N ASN A 520 26.04 9.73 10.21
CA ASN A 520 25.10 9.65 11.32
C ASN A 520 23.71 10.18 10.93
N MET A 521 22.64 9.63 11.50
CA MET A 521 21.26 10.10 11.26
C MET A 521 21.12 11.58 11.64
N PHE A 522 21.81 12.02 12.68
CA PHE A 522 21.83 13.43 13.08
C PHE A 522 22.46 14.34 12.02
N GLU A 523 23.51 13.88 11.33
CA GLU A 523 24.16 14.64 10.24
C GLU A 523 23.21 14.82 9.05
N ILE A 524 22.44 13.77 8.71
CA ILE A 524 21.43 13.80 7.64
C ILE A 524 20.33 14.80 7.97
N LEU A 525 19.75 14.71 9.17
CA LEU A 525 18.70 15.62 9.62
C LEU A 525 19.21 17.07 9.68
N THR A 526 20.42 17.29 10.20
CA THR A 526 21.03 18.62 10.26
C THR A 526 21.25 19.17 8.85
N ALA A 527 21.77 18.37 7.92
CA ALA A 527 21.96 18.79 6.54
C ALA A 527 20.63 19.15 5.86
N GLN A 528 19.59 18.35 6.07
CA GLN A 528 18.24 18.62 5.53
C GLN A 528 17.69 19.93 6.07
N ILE A 529 17.68 20.13 7.40
CA ILE A 529 17.21 21.38 8.04
C ILE A 529 17.99 22.59 7.52
N MET A 530 19.32 22.51 7.44
CA MET A 530 20.16 23.61 6.96
C MET A 530 19.88 23.94 5.49
N THR A 531 19.69 22.95 4.62
CA THR A 531 19.40 23.18 3.20
C THR A 531 17.97 23.68 2.94
N GLN A 532 17.02 23.27 3.77
CA GLN A 532 15.61 23.67 3.64
C GLN A 532 15.30 25.00 4.33
N PHE A 533 16.22 25.51 5.14
CA PHE A 533 16.09 26.82 5.78
C PHE A 533 15.89 27.95 4.75
N SER A 534 16.58 27.94 3.60
CA SER A 534 16.41 28.99 2.59
C SER A 534 15.00 29.02 1.96
N PRO A 535 14.42 27.91 1.45
CA PRO A 535 13.02 27.93 1.01
C PRO A 535 12.07 28.28 2.17
N MET A 536 12.29 27.78 3.39
CA MET A 536 11.45 28.13 4.55
C MET A 536 11.43 29.65 4.82
N VAL A 537 12.57 30.33 4.71
CA VAL A 537 12.64 31.80 4.84
C VAL A 537 11.76 32.48 3.80
N VAL A 538 11.81 32.06 2.54
CA VAL A 538 10.95 32.61 1.48
C VAL A 538 9.47 32.35 1.76
N GLN A 539 9.13 31.14 2.22
CA GLN A 539 7.76 30.75 2.57
C GLN A 539 7.20 31.53 3.77
N CYS A 540 8.05 32.04 4.66
CA CYS A 540 7.62 32.85 5.80
C CYS A 540 7.60 34.35 5.48
N VAL A 541 8.65 34.86 4.81
CA VAL A 541 8.83 36.29 4.55
C VAL A 541 7.98 36.77 3.38
N GLY A 542 7.90 36.00 2.28
CA GLY A 542 7.13 36.39 1.09
C GLY A 542 5.66 36.71 1.41
N PRO A 543 4.94 35.83 2.11
CA PRO A 543 3.55 36.07 2.49
C PRO A 543 3.38 37.24 3.47
N LEU A 544 4.33 37.44 4.40
CA LEU A 544 4.34 38.63 5.27
C LEU A 544 4.46 39.93 4.48
N LEU A 545 5.33 39.97 3.46
CA LEU A 545 5.46 41.13 2.58
C LEU A 545 4.17 41.39 1.80
N VAL A 546 3.49 40.35 1.33
CA VAL A 546 2.18 40.50 0.66
C VAL A 546 1.14 41.09 1.61
N LEU A 547 1.04 40.58 2.83
CA LEU A 547 0.07 41.08 3.81
C LEU A 547 0.31 42.54 4.18
N PHE A 548 1.56 42.96 4.37
CA PHE A 548 1.88 44.33 4.78
C PHE A 548 1.92 45.33 3.63
N LEU A 549 2.39 44.96 2.44
CA LEU A 549 2.57 45.89 1.32
C LEU A 549 1.38 45.95 0.35
N PHE A 550 0.61 44.87 0.21
CA PHE A 550 -0.51 44.82 -0.73
C PHE A 550 -1.88 44.94 -0.06
N PHE A 551 -2.01 44.48 1.19
CA PHE A 551 -3.29 44.45 1.90
C PHE A 551 -3.34 45.39 3.12
N ASP A 552 -2.30 46.20 3.34
CA ASP A 552 -2.21 47.22 4.41
C ASP A 552 -2.63 46.72 5.81
N ILE A 553 -2.32 45.46 6.15
CA ILE A 553 -2.68 44.88 7.45
C ILE A 553 -2.01 45.63 8.59
N THR A 554 -2.76 45.87 9.66
CA THR A 554 -2.28 46.68 10.78
C THR A 554 -1.12 46.02 11.55
N LEU A 555 0.10 46.58 11.40
CA LEU A 555 1.27 46.17 12.17
C LEU A 555 1.50 47.12 13.36
N LYS A 556 1.04 46.72 14.55
CA LYS A 556 1.36 47.42 15.80
C LYS A 556 2.53 46.72 16.50
N GLY A 557 3.75 47.23 16.33
CA GLY A 557 4.96 46.69 16.96
C GLY A 557 6.13 46.52 15.99
N SER A 558 7.03 45.57 16.28
CA SER A 558 8.21 45.31 15.46
C SER A 558 7.94 44.24 14.39
N ALA A 559 8.12 44.59 13.12
CA ALA A 559 8.07 43.65 12.00
C ALA A 559 9.06 42.48 12.18
N VAL A 560 10.23 42.77 12.76
CA VAL A 560 11.30 41.80 13.00
C VAL A 560 10.83 40.68 13.93
N LEU A 561 10.06 41.02 14.97
CA LEU A 561 9.53 40.06 15.94
C LEU A 561 8.51 39.12 15.31
N VAL A 562 7.62 39.65 14.46
CA VAL A 562 6.63 38.84 13.74
C VAL A 562 7.33 37.88 12.79
N THR A 563 8.27 38.38 11.98
CA THR A 563 9.06 37.53 11.08
C THR A 563 9.80 36.44 11.85
N PHE A 564 10.41 36.78 13.00
CA PHE A 564 11.10 35.80 13.85
C PHE A 564 10.16 34.69 14.34
N PHE A 565 8.97 35.02 14.86
CA PHE A 565 8.01 34.01 15.32
C PHE A 565 7.45 33.14 14.20
N THR A 566 7.21 33.72 13.01
CA THR A 566 6.79 32.93 11.83
C THR A 566 7.89 31.96 11.41
N LEU A 567 9.16 32.40 11.39
CA LEU A 567 10.30 31.54 11.10
C LEU A 567 10.48 30.42 12.14
N MET A 568 10.28 30.72 13.44
CA MET A 568 10.32 29.70 14.50
C MET A 568 9.21 28.67 14.35
N THR A 569 8.01 29.09 13.93
CA THR A 569 6.90 28.18 13.63
C THR A 569 7.23 27.26 12.45
N GLY A 570 7.83 27.79 11.38
CA GLY A 570 8.31 26.99 10.25
C GLY A 570 9.40 26.00 10.66
N LEU A 571 10.36 26.43 11.50
CA LEU A 571 11.39 25.56 12.04
C LEU A 571 10.80 24.42 12.88
N CYS A 572 9.77 24.71 13.68
CA CYS A 572 9.04 23.70 14.44
C CYS A 572 8.38 22.66 13.52
N GLY A 573 7.81 23.07 12.40
CA GLY A 573 7.22 22.19 11.39
C GLY A 573 8.24 21.20 10.80
N MET A 574 9.41 21.71 10.38
CA MET A 574 10.49 20.86 9.85
C MET A 574 10.99 19.84 10.88
N CYS A 575 11.13 20.25 12.15
CA CYS A 575 11.59 19.38 13.23
C CYS A 575 10.57 18.29 13.60
N ALA A 576 9.28 18.63 13.69
CA ALA A 576 8.23 17.70 14.14
C ALA A 576 8.08 16.48 13.22
N GLU A 577 8.14 16.70 11.90
CA GLU A 577 7.89 15.65 10.91
C GLU A 577 9.11 14.74 10.66
N SER A 578 10.31 15.29 10.86
CA SER A 578 11.58 14.54 10.86
C SER A 578 11.58 13.38 11.87
N THR A 579 10.76 13.48 12.93
CA THR A 579 10.52 12.42 13.91
C THR A 579 9.36 11.47 13.58
N CYS A 580 8.40 11.86 12.72
CA CYS A 580 7.14 11.15 12.49
C CYS A 580 7.15 10.24 11.24
N ALA A 581 7.96 10.53 10.22
CA ALA A 581 8.01 9.80 8.95
C ALA A 581 8.54 8.33 9.03
N MET A 582 8.66 7.76 10.23
CA MET A 582 9.26 6.44 10.49
C MET A 582 8.35 5.44 11.22
N THR A 583 7.06 5.38 10.89
CA THR A 583 6.22 4.23 11.28
C THR A 583 5.33 3.72 10.15
N THR A 584 5.86 2.83 9.31
CA THR A 584 5.01 1.89 8.55
C THR A 584 4.73 0.68 9.45
N TYR A 585 3.77 0.82 10.36
CA TYR A 585 3.29 -0.28 11.19
C TYR A 585 1.96 -0.77 10.62
N PHE A 586 1.95 -1.95 10.02
CA PHE A 586 0.71 -2.67 9.70
C PHE A 586 0.60 -3.88 10.63
N SER A 587 -0.62 -4.20 11.02
CA SER A 587 -0.89 -5.31 11.94
C SER A 587 -1.38 -6.52 11.16
N TYR A 588 -0.67 -7.64 11.25
CA TYR A 588 -1.19 -8.93 10.81
C TYR A 588 -2.38 -9.35 11.70
N PRO A 589 -3.24 -10.28 11.24
CA PRO A 589 -4.28 -10.90 12.06
C PRO A 589 -3.71 -11.45 13.38
N SER A 590 -4.54 -11.56 14.42
CA SER A 590 -4.08 -12.09 15.70
C SER A 590 -3.50 -13.52 15.53
N PRO A 591 -2.50 -13.93 16.33
CA PRO A 591 -1.92 -15.27 16.22
C PRO A 591 -2.96 -16.41 16.33
N ALA A 592 -4.01 -16.22 17.12
CA ALA A 592 -5.11 -17.18 17.25
C ALA A 592 -5.87 -17.34 15.92
N LEU A 593 -6.20 -16.22 15.27
CA LEU A 593 -6.88 -16.22 13.98
C LEU A 593 -5.98 -16.78 12.87
N GLN A 594 -4.68 -16.51 12.90
CA GLN A 594 -3.73 -17.11 11.95
C GLN A 594 -3.64 -18.62 12.10
N ASP A 595 -3.58 -19.14 13.32
CA ASP A 595 -3.55 -20.58 13.59
C ASP A 595 -4.85 -21.26 13.16
N GLU A 596 -6.00 -20.65 13.43
CA GLU A 596 -7.31 -21.12 12.97
C GLU A 596 -7.38 -21.22 11.44
N LEU A 597 -7.10 -20.11 10.73
CA LEU A 597 -7.14 -20.08 9.26
C LEU A 597 -6.15 -21.08 8.64
N LYS A 598 -4.94 -21.17 9.19
CA LYS A 598 -3.92 -22.13 8.74
C LYS A 598 -4.37 -23.57 8.93
N LYS A 599 -4.98 -23.90 10.07
CA LYS A 599 -5.50 -25.25 10.33
C LYS A 599 -6.59 -25.63 9.34
N ILE A 600 -7.54 -24.73 9.09
CA ILE A 600 -8.62 -24.95 8.12
C ILE A 600 -8.05 -25.15 6.71
N ALA A 601 -7.16 -24.26 6.25
CA ALA A 601 -6.58 -24.33 4.91
C ALA A 601 -5.78 -25.64 4.70
N ASN A 602 -5.00 -26.08 5.69
CA ASN A 602 -4.29 -27.36 5.63
C ASN A 602 -5.23 -28.57 5.67
N ALA A 603 -6.31 -28.51 6.44
CA ALA A 603 -7.31 -29.59 6.49
C ALA A 603 -8.01 -29.76 5.13
N ILE A 604 -8.31 -28.65 4.45
CA ILE A 604 -8.85 -28.66 3.09
C ILE A 604 -7.80 -29.22 2.09
N ALA A 605 -6.55 -28.75 2.19
CA ALA A 605 -5.43 -29.17 1.35
C ALA A 605 -4.78 -30.49 1.81
N THR A 606 -5.56 -31.47 2.27
CA THR A 606 -5.02 -32.79 2.66
C THR A 606 -4.72 -33.63 1.41
N PRO A 607 -3.50 -34.20 1.25
CA PRO A 607 -3.20 -35.12 0.15
C PRO A 607 -4.19 -36.29 0.11
N GLY A 608 -4.65 -36.68 -1.08
CA GLY A 608 -5.71 -37.67 -1.26
C GLY A 608 -7.12 -37.09 -1.26
N LYS A 609 -7.28 -35.80 -0.89
CA LYS A 609 -8.58 -35.12 -0.82
C LYS A 609 -8.65 -33.89 -1.70
N GLY A 610 -9.86 -33.52 -2.11
CA GLY A 610 -10.16 -32.25 -2.78
C GLY A 610 -11.54 -31.69 -2.44
N ILE A 611 -11.97 -30.70 -3.20
CA ILE A 611 -13.20 -29.95 -2.95
C ILE A 611 -14.26 -30.30 -3.99
N LEU A 612 -15.48 -30.56 -3.53
CA LEU A 612 -16.67 -30.57 -4.39
C LEU A 612 -17.22 -29.14 -4.50
N ALA A 613 -17.24 -28.58 -5.70
CA ALA A 613 -17.86 -27.28 -5.97
C ALA A 613 -19.34 -27.48 -6.34
N ALA A 614 -20.23 -27.36 -5.35
CA ALA A 614 -21.69 -27.49 -5.47
C ALA A 614 -22.40 -26.13 -5.30
N ASP A 615 -21.71 -25.06 -5.69
CA ASP A 615 -22.07 -23.66 -5.50
C ASP A 615 -22.68 -23.02 -6.76
N GLU A 616 -23.25 -23.84 -7.64
CA GLU A 616 -23.99 -23.33 -8.79
C GLU A 616 -25.13 -22.41 -8.34
N SER A 617 -25.19 -21.20 -8.91
CA SER A 617 -26.31 -20.29 -8.72
C SER A 617 -27.60 -20.91 -9.26
N THR A 618 -28.76 -20.38 -8.85
CA THR A 618 -30.07 -20.84 -9.33
C THR A 618 -30.16 -20.88 -10.86
N GLY A 619 -29.59 -19.90 -11.57
CA GLY A 619 -29.54 -19.92 -13.04
C GLY A 619 -28.59 -20.98 -13.60
N THR A 620 -27.43 -21.17 -12.98
CA THR A 620 -26.41 -22.13 -13.42
C THR A 620 -26.87 -23.57 -13.26
N ILE A 621 -27.43 -23.92 -12.09
CA ILE A 621 -27.95 -25.27 -11.84
C ILE A 621 -29.18 -25.55 -12.71
N GLY A 622 -29.98 -24.53 -13.03
CA GLY A 622 -31.09 -24.65 -13.97
C GLY A 622 -30.66 -25.16 -15.34
N LYS A 623 -29.55 -24.64 -15.89
CA LYS A 623 -28.96 -25.14 -17.15
C LYS A 623 -28.52 -26.61 -17.06
N ARG A 624 -28.14 -27.09 -15.88
CA ARG A 624 -27.78 -28.51 -15.69
C ARG A 624 -29.03 -29.38 -15.61
N LEU A 625 -30.02 -28.98 -14.80
CA LEU A 625 -31.28 -29.71 -14.67
C LEU A 625 -32.04 -29.79 -16.01
N SER A 626 -31.99 -28.75 -16.84
CA SER A 626 -32.60 -28.79 -18.17
C SER A 626 -31.98 -29.85 -19.09
N ASN A 627 -30.71 -30.20 -18.92
CA ASN A 627 -30.04 -31.22 -19.74
C ASN A 627 -30.59 -32.63 -19.48
N ILE A 628 -31.21 -32.87 -18.32
CA ILE A 628 -31.90 -34.11 -17.98
C ILE A 628 -33.43 -33.93 -18.02
N GLY A 629 -33.92 -32.85 -18.63
CA GLY A 629 -35.36 -32.57 -18.77
C GLY A 629 -36.08 -32.23 -17.46
N LEU A 630 -35.35 -31.84 -16.40
CA LEU A 630 -35.92 -31.56 -15.08
C LEU A 630 -36.14 -30.05 -14.87
N GLU A 631 -37.27 -29.69 -14.25
CA GLU A 631 -37.60 -28.29 -13.92
C GLU A 631 -36.67 -27.73 -12.83
N ASN A 632 -36.29 -26.46 -12.97
CA ASN A 632 -35.48 -25.74 -11.98
C ASN A 632 -36.31 -25.14 -10.83
N ASN A 633 -36.84 -25.99 -9.96
CA ASN A 633 -37.49 -25.58 -8.71
C ASN A 633 -36.59 -25.88 -7.48
N GLU A 634 -36.94 -25.31 -6.33
CA GLU A 634 -36.13 -25.44 -5.11
C GLU A 634 -36.00 -26.89 -4.64
N ASP A 635 -37.08 -27.68 -4.72
CA ASP A 635 -37.07 -29.07 -4.27
C ASP A 635 -36.13 -29.94 -5.13
N ASN A 636 -36.13 -29.77 -6.46
CA ASN A 636 -35.20 -30.48 -7.34
C ASN A 636 -33.74 -30.11 -7.07
N ARG A 637 -33.45 -28.83 -6.79
CA ARG A 637 -32.10 -28.39 -6.39
C ARG A 637 -31.69 -29.03 -5.06
N ARG A 638 -32.58 -29.00 -4.08
CA ARG A 638 -32.40 -29.62 -2.76
C ARG A 638 -32.17 -31.13 -2.86
N LYS A 639 -33.00 -31.86 -3.61
CA LYS A 639 -32.88 -33.30 -3.86
C LYS A 639 -31.53 -33.66 -4.51
N TYR A 640 -31.10 -32.88 -5.49
CA TYR A 640 -29.80 -33.11 -6.12
C TYR A 640 -28.62 -32.88 -5.16
N ARG A 641 -28.69 -31.83 -4.33
CA ARG A 641 -27.70 -31.59 -3.27
C ARG A 641 -27.72 -32.67 -2.19
N GLN A 642 -28.91 -33.09 -1.79
CA GLN A 642 -29.10 -34.19 -0.85
C GLN A 642 -28.45 -35.46 -1.40
N LEU A 643 -28.66 -35.82 -2.67
CA LEU A 643 -28.03 -36.98 -3.31
C LEU A 643 -26.52 -36.96 -3.10
N LEU A 644 -25.86 -35.83 -3.38
CA LEU A 644 -24.42 -35.67 -3.20
C LEU A 644 -24.00 -35.84 -1.73
N PHE A 645 -24.70 -35.16 -0.80
CA PHE A 645 -24.30 -35.07 0.60
C PHE A 645 -24.70 -36.27 1.45
N THR A 646 -25.66 -37.09 1.00
CA THR A 646 -26.05 -38.33 1.67
C THR A 646 -25.30 -39.56 1.18
N THR A 647 -24.41 -39.40 0.19
CA THR A 647 -23.45 -40.44 -0.22
C THR A 647 -22.72 -41.02 1.02
N ASP A 648 -22.33 -42.29 0.91
CA ASP A 648 -21.65 -43.03 1.98
C ASP A 648 -20.54 -42.22 2.66
N LYS A 649 -20.41 -42.35 3.99
CA LYS A 649 -19.49 -41.54 4.80
C LYS A 649 -18.03 -41.68 4.38
N SER A 650 -17.65 -42.78 3.73
CA SER A 650 -16.31 -42.97 3.18
C SER A 650 -15.92 -41.92 2.13
N VAL A 651 -16.87 -41.18 1.55
CA VAL A 651 -16.57 -40.09 0.60
C VAL A 651 -15.72 -38.99 1.23
N GLY A 652 -15.81 -38.81 2.55
CA GLY A 652 -14.94 -37.90 3.31
C GLY A 652 -13.45 -38.29 3.30
N GLN A 653 -13.10 -39.49 2.80
CA GLN A 653 -11.71 -39.88 2.53
C GLN A 653 -11.13 -39.18 1.30
N TYR A 654 -11.98 -38.70 0.39
CA TYR A 654 -11.59 -38.07 -0.88
C TYR A 654 -12.07 -36.63 -1.01
N ILE A 655 -13.08 -36.23 -0.23
CA ILE A 655 -13.60 -34.86 -0.20
C ILE A 655 -13.25 -34.23 1.14
N SER A 656 -12.49 -33.14 1.13
CA SER A 656 -12.14 -32.36 2.31
C SER A 656 -13.09 -31.19 2.55
N GLY A 657 -13.66 -30.62 1.48
CA GLY A 657 -14.58 -29.50 1.57
C GLY A 657 -15.64 -29.48 0.48
N VAL A 658 -16.74 -28.80 0.76
CA VAL A 658 -17.84 -28.58 -0.20
C VAL A 658 -18.14 -27.09 -0.27
N ILE A 659 -18.13 -26.52 -1.47
CA ILE A 659 -18.57 -25.14 -1.72
C ILE A 659 -20.07 -25.16 -1.95
N LEU A 660 -20.81 -24.40 -1.15
CA LEU A 660 -22.26 -24.26 -1.21
C LEU A 660 -22.65 -22.93 -1.85
N TYR A 661 -23.86 -22.89 -2.42
CA TYR A 661 -24.57 -21.66 -2.73
C TYR A 661 -25.41 -21.23 -1.51
N HIS A 662 -25.74 -19.94 -1.41
CA HIS A 662 -26.48 -19.38 -0.27
C HIS A 662 -27.77 -20.15 0.03
N GLU A 663 -28.55 -20.50 -1.00
CA GLU A 663 -29.77 -21.30 -0.85
C GLU A 663 -29.48 -22.66 -0.18
N THR A 664 -28.46 -23.38 -0.67
CA THR A 664 -28.10 -24.71 -0.17
C THR A 664 -27.58 -24.68 1.27
N LEU A 665 -26.97 -23.59 1.71
CA LEU A 665 -26.48 -23.46 3.09
C LEU A 665 -27.60 -23.63 4.13
N TYR A 666 -28.80 -23.13 3.82
CA TYR A 666 -29.95 -23.16 4.72
C TYR A 666 -30.97 -24.26 4.40
N GLN A 667 -30.70 -25.08 3.37
CA GLN A 667 -31.52 -26.24 3.05
C GLN A 667 -31.27 -27.41 4.00
N LYS A 668 -32.27 -28.31 4.05
CA LYS A 668 -32.30 -29.51 4.89
C LYS A 668 -32.56 -30.75 4.04
N SER A 669 -32.08 -31.90 4.50
CA SER A 669 -32.46 -33.19 3.96
C SER A 669 -33.91 -33.56 4.33
N ASP A 670 -34.42 -34.62 3.70
CA ASP A 670 -35.77 -35.16 3.95
C ASP A 670 -36.01 -35.55 5.43
N ASP A 671 -34.95 -35.92 6.15
CA ASP A 671 -34.99 -36.24 7.59
C ASP A 671 -34.93 -34.98 8.50
N GLY A 672 -34.89 -33.78 7.92
CA GLY A 672 -34.83 -32.50 8.62
C GLY A 672 -33.42 -32.05 9.02
N THR A 673 -32.38 -32.83 8.75
CA THR A 673 -30.99 -32.48 9.08
C THR A 673 -30.48 -31.35 8.17
N PRO A 674 -29.90 -30.26 8.72
CA PRO A 674 -29.26 -29.23 7.90
C PRO A 674 -28.08 -29.78 7.09
N PHE A 675 -27.91 -29.35 5.82
CA PHE A 675 -26.81 -29.85 4.99
C PHE A 675 -25.43 -29.58 5.58
N VAL A 676 -25.24 -28.45 6.25
CA VAL A 676 -23.99 -28.13 6.99
C VAL A 676 -23.67 -29.21 8.02
N GLN A 677 -24.67 -29.69 8.75
CA GLN A 677 -24.50 -30.74 9.74
C GLN A 677 -24.15 -32.08 9.09
N LEU A 678 -24.85 -32.44 8.00
CA LEU A 678 -24.55 -33.67 7.23
C LEU A 678 -23.11 -33.73 6.70
N LEU A 679 -22.58 -32.58 6.28
CA LEU A 679 -21.19 -32.46 5.83
C LEU A 679 -20.21 -32.62 7.00
N LYS A 680 -20.46 -31.94 8.13
CA LYS A 680 -19.61 -32.04 9.33
C LYS A 680 -19.56 -33.47 9.89
N GLU A 681 -20.68 -34.19 9.91
CA GLU A 681 -20.75 -35.60 10.33
C GLU A 681 -19.94 -36.56 9.44
N ARG A 682 -19.60 -36.14 8.23
CA ARG A 682 -18.74 -36.86 7.28
C ARG A 682 -17.29 -36.37 7.28
N GLY A 683 -16.94 -35.44 8.17
CA GLY A 683 -15.62 -34.82 8.21
C GLY A 683 -15.32 -33.91 7.02
N ILE A 684 -16.37 -33.38 6.37
CA ILE A 684 -16.26 -32.47 5.23
C ILE A 684 -16.50 -31.04 5.71
N ILE A 685 -15.58 -30.15 5.35
CA ILE A 685 -15.63 -28.75 5.74
C ILE A 685 -16.63 -27.99 4.84
N PRO A 686 -17.64 -27.30 5.40
CA PRO A 686 -18.54 -26.46 4.60
C PRO A 686 -17.88 -25.15 4.21
N GLY A 687 -18.05 -24.75 2.95
CA GLY A 687 -17.67 -23.44 2.44
C GLY A 687 -18.76 -22.78 1.62
N ILE A 688 -18.61 -21.50 1.33
CA ILE A 688 -19.67 -20.67 0.74
C ILE A 688 -19.17 -19.82 -0.42
N LYS A 689 -19.93 -19.77 -1.52
CA LYS A 689 -19.71 -18.78 -2.58
C LYS A 689 -20.24 -17.42 -2.13
N VAL A 690 -19.40 -16.39 -2.19
CA VAL A 690 -19.76 -15.04 -1.70
C VAL A 690 -19.76 -13.96 -2.78
N ASP A 691 -19.17 -14.21 -3.95
CA ASP A 691 -19.29 -13.32 -5.10
C ASP A 691 -20.74 -13.30 -5.64
N VAL A 692 -21.12 -12.16 -6.23
CA VAL A 692 -22.46 -11.92 -6.80
C VAL A 692 -22.39 -11.85 -8.33
N GLY A 693 -21.44 -12.59 -8.91
CA GLY A 693 -21.25 -12.68 -10.36
C GLY A 693 -20.37 -11.60 -10.96
N VAL A 694 -20.20 -11.68 -12.28
CA VAL A 694 -19.32 -10.80 -13.06
C VAL A 694 -20.08 -9.62 -13.66
N VAL A 695 -19.40 -8.49 -13.80
CA VAL A 695 -19.91 -7.27 -14.44
C VAL A 695 -18.90 -6.77 -15.49
N PRO A 696 -19.37 -6.23 -16.62
CA PRO A 696 -18.48 -5.77 -17.69
C PRO A 696 -17.61 -4.60 -17.24
N LEU A 697 -16.36 -4.55 -17.71
CA LEU A 697 -15.48 -3.41 -17.51
C LEU A 697 -15.69 -2.38 -18.62
N PHE A 698 -16.11 -1.17 -18.25
CA PHE A 698 -16.31 -0.09 -19.21
C PHE A 698 -14.99 0.26 -19.91
N GLY A 699 -15.04 0.35 -21.24
CA GLY A 699 -13.86 0.62 -22.08
C GLY A 699 -12.97 -0.59 -22.39
N SER A 700 -13.35 -1.81 -21.96
CA SER A 700 -12.62 -3.05 -22.25
C SER A 700 -13.24 -3.86 -23.39
N GLU A 701 -12.45 -4.78 -23.98
CA GLU A 701 -12.89 -5.68 -25.05
C GLU A 701 -13.58 -6.95 -24.48
N ASP A 702 -14.87 -6.81 -24.10
CA ASP A 702 -15.69 -7.91 -23.52
C ASP A 702 -15.01 -8.57 -22.29
N GLU A 703 -14.31 -7.76 -21.49
CA GLU A 703 -13.73 -8.17 -20.22
C GLU A 703 -14.64 -7.79 -19.05
N CYS A 704 -14.39 -8.39 -17.89
CA CYS A 704 -15.23 -8.22 -16.72
C CYS A 704 -14.41 -8.16 -15.42
N THR A 705 -15.03 -7.59 -14.39
CA THR A 705 -14.64 -7.73 -12.99
C THR A 705 -15.75 -8.48 -12.25
N THR A 706 -15.55 -8.77 -10.98
CA THR A 706 -16.53 -9.47 -10.14
C THR A 706 -17.03 -8.57 -9.02
N GLN A 707 -18.32 -8.60 -8.75
CA GLN A 707 -18.96 -7.79 -7.72
C GLN A 707 -19.31 -8.61 -6.45
N GLY A 708 -19.63 -7.90 -5.36
CA GLY A 708 -20.08 -8.50 -4.10
C GLY A 708 -19.32 -8.07 -2.85
N LEU A 709 -18.48 -7.02 -2.91
CA LEU A 709 -17.74 -6.55 -1.75
C LEU A 709 -18.62 -5.77 -0.77
N ASP A 710 -19.71 -5.18 -1.28
CA ASP A 710 -20.69 -4.46 -0.48
C ASP A 710 -21.29 -5.40 0.58
N ASP A 711 -21.25 -4.96 1.84
CA ASP A 711 -21.63 -5.73 3.03
C ASP A 711 -20.97 -7.11 3.19
N LEU A 712 -19.90 -7.42 2.46
CA LEU A 712 -19.24 -8.73 2.50
C LEU A 712 -18.80 -9.12 3.91
N GLY A 713 -18.27 -8.18 4.70
CA GLY A 713 -17.85 -8.46 6.08
C GLY A 713 -19.00 -8.96 6.95
N LYS A 714 -20.20 -8.36 6.84
CA LYS A 714 -21.40 -8.81 7.56
C LYS A 714 -21.83 -10.21 7.11
N ARG A 715 -21.81 -10.46 5.79
CA ARG A 715 -22.15 -11.77 5.22
C ARG A 715 -21.17 -12.85 5.67
N CYS A 716 -19.87 -12.58 5.63
CA CYS A 716 -18.83 -13.51 6.10
C CYS A 716 -18.99 -13.84 7.60
N ALA A 717 -19.21 -12.84 8.45
CA ALA A 717 -19.46 -13.07 9.87
C ALA A 717 -20.69 -13.96 10.11
N GLN A 718 -21.75 -13.77 9.32
CA GLN A 718 -22.95 -14.61 9.40
C GLN A 718 -22.67 -16.04 8.93
N TYR A 719 -22.02 -16.21 7.77
CA TYR A 719 -21.67 -17.54 7.27
C TYR A 719 -20.73 -18.33 8.19
N LYS A 720 -19.80 -17.64 8.86
CA LYS A 720 -18.96 -18.26 9.89
C LYS A 720 -19.81 -18.79 11.06
N LYS A 721 -20.78 -18.01 11.54
CA LYS A 721 -21.73 -18.45 12.58
C LYS A 721 -22.60 -19.62 12.11
N ASP A 722 -22.98 -19.63 10.85
CA ASP A 722 -23.81 -20.68 10.24
C ASP A 722 -23.01 -21.95 9.92
N GLY A 723 -21.70 -21.96 10.21
CA GLY A 723 -20.86 -23.15 10.23
C GLY A 723 -19.96 -23.34 9.01
N CYS A 724 -19.82 -22.33 8.15
CA CYS A 724 -18.83 -22.30 7.08
C CYS A 724 -17.44 -21.94 7.62
N GLU A 725 -16.40 -22.54 7.05
CA GLU A 725 -15.00 -22.31 7.47
C GLU A 725 -14.16 -21.68 6.35
N PHE A 726 -14.65 -21.72 5.11
CA PHE A 726 -13.98 -21.12 3.96
C PHE A 726 -14.98 -20.49 2.99
N ALA A 727 -14.49 -19.62 2.12
CA ALA A 727 -15.28 -18.92 1.12
C ALA A 727 -14.68 -19.09 -0.28
N LYS A 728 -15.46 -18.79 -1.31
CA LYS A 728 -15.01 -18.77 -2.71
C LYS A 728 -15.43 -17.47 -3.40
N TRP A 729 -14.52 -16.91 -4.19
CA TRP A 729 -14.78 -15.77 -5.06
C TRP A 729 -14.15 -15.97 -6.42
N ARG A 730 -14.98 -15.94 -7.47
CA ARG A 730 -14.54 -16.19 -8.85
C ARG A 730 -14.34 -14.90 -9.65
N CYS A 731 -13.16 -14.74 -10.21
CA CYS A 731 -12.82 -13.74 -11.23
C CYS A 731 -12.60 -14.43 -12.58
N VAL A 732 -12.88 -13.71 -13.67
CA VAL A 732 -12.87 -14.28 -15.03
C VAL A 732 -12.02 -13.42 -15.96
N LEU A 733 -11.07 -14.05 -16.62
CA LEU A 733 -10.15 -13.44 -17.58
C LEU A 733 -10.22 -14.21 -18.90
N LYS A 734 -10.18 -13.49 -20.01
CA LYS A 734 -10.25 -14.07 -21.37
C LYS A 734 -8.91 -13.91 -22.07
N ILE A 735 -8.57 -14.89 -22.91
CA ILE A 735 -7.42 -14.80 -23.81
C ILE A 735 -7.93 -14.49 -25.22
N SER A 736 -7.49 -13.36 -25.76
CA SER A 736 -7.62 -13.01 -27.18
C SER A 736 -6.30 -12.42 -27.68
N THR A 737 -6.34 -11.79 -28.85
CA THR A 737 -5.24 -10.98 -29.38
C THR A 737 -4.81 -9.88 -28.39
N ASN A 738 -5.78 -9.18 -27.80
CA ASN A 738 -5.54 -8.01 -26.94
C ASN A 738 -5.89 -8.26 -25.46
N THR A 739 -6.58 -9.35 -25.14
CA THR A 739 -6.99 -9.69 -23.76
C THR A 739 -6.13 -10.84 -23.18
N PRO A 740 -5.92 -10.88 -21.84
CA PRO A 740 -6.46 -9.94 -20.85
C PRO A 740 -5.69 -8.62 -20.82
N SER A 741 -6.41 -7.51 -20.75
CA SER A 741 -5.84 -6.17 -20.67
C SER A 741 -5.22 -5.91 -19.29
N TYR A 742 -4.34 -4.91 -19.21
CA TYR A 742 -3.79 -4.47 -17.93
C TYR A 742 -4.89 -4.07 -16.93
N GLN A 743 -5.94 -3.39 -17.40
CA GLN A 743 -7.08 -3.00 -16.55
C GLN A 743 -7.79 -4.22 -15.97
N ALA A 744 -8.11 -5.22 -16.79
CA ALA A 744 -8.79 -6.43 -16.32
C ALA A 744 -7.93 -7.23 -15.33
N ILE A 745 -6.62 -7.35 -15.57
CA ILE A 745 -5.70 -8.04 -14.66
C ILE A 745 -5.65 -7.33 -13.30
N MET A 746 -5.42 -6.01 -13.30
CA MET A 746 -5.28 -5.25 -12.07
C MET A 746 -6.57 -5.18 -11.25
N GLU A 747 -7.72 -5.01 -11.92
CA GLU A 747 -9.01 -4.94 -11.23
C GLU A 747 -9.40 -6.28 -10.60
N ASN A 748 -9.24 -7.39 -11.34
CA ASN A 748 -9.52 -8.72 -10.80
C ASN A 748 -8.54 -9.11 -9.67
N ALA A 749 -7.26 -8.74 -9.78
CA ALA A 749 -6.29 -8.96 -8.70
C ALA A 749 -6.65 -8.16 -7.43
N ASN A 750 -7.03 -6.88 -7.59
CA ASN A 750 -7.39 -6.01 -6.48
C ASN A 750 -8.69 -6.47 -5.78
N VAL A 751 -9.72 -6.85 -6.54
CA VAL A 751 -10.98 -7.32 -5.94
C VAL A 751 -10.81 -8.65 -5.19
N LEU A 752 -10.00 -9.58 -5.72
CA LEU A 752 -9.66 -10.83 -5.04
C LEU A 752 -8.91 -10.56 -3.73
N ALA A 753 -8.00 -9.59 -3.71
CA ALA A 753 -7.25 -9.22 -2.51
C ALA A 753 -8.13 -8.59 -1.43
N ARG A 754 -9.05 -7.68 -1.82
CA ARG A 754 -10.06 -7.13 -0.89
C ARG A 754 -10.97 -8.21 -0.33
N TYR A 755 -11.48 -9.09 -1.18
CA TYR A 755 -12.30 -10.24 -0.78
C TYR A 755 -11.55 -11.13 0.24
N ALA A 756 -10.29 -11.48 -0.06
CA ALA A 756 -9.51 -12.36 0.78
C ALA A 756 -9.25 -11.75 2.16
N SER A 757 -8.90 -10.47 2.21
CA SER A 757 -8.70 -9.73 3.47
C SER A 757 -9.98 -9.70 4.33
N ILE A 758 -11.14 -9.40 3.71
CA ILE A 758 -12.43 -9.38 4.42
C ILE A 758 -12.81 -10.78 4.94
N CYS A 759 -12.55 -11.83 4.18
CA CYS A 759 -12.80 -13.21 4.62
C CYS A 759 -11.96 -13.57 5.85
N GLN A 760 -10.66 -13.30 5.80
CA GLN A 760 -9.75 -13.59 6.90
C GLN A 760 -10.10 -12.80 8.16
N ALA A 761 -10.51 -11.53 8.03
CA ALA A 761 -10.98 -10.71 9.14
C ALA A 761 -12.20 -11.31 9.86
N ASN A 762 -12.96 -12.18 9.20
CA ASN A 762 -14.15 -12.86 9.73
C ASN A 762 -13.94 -14.37 9.94
N GLY A 763 -12.69 -14.85 9.96
CA GLY A 763 -12.38 -16.26 10.27
C GLY A 763 -12.68 -17.26 9.15
N LEU A 764 -12.85 -16.80 7.90
CA LEU A 764 -13.05 -17.67 6.74
C LEU A 764 -11.76 -17.74 5.90
N VAL A 765 -11.34 -18.95 5.52
CA VAL A 765 -10.26 -19.15 4.55
C VAL A 765 -10.76 -18.75 3.15
N PRO A 766 -10.14 -17.77 2.46
CA PRO A 766 -10.55 -17.42 1.11
C PRO A 766 -9.92 -18.36 0.06
N ILE A 767 -10.76 -18.93 -0.80
CA ILE A 767 -10.33 -19.54 -2.06
C ILE A 767 -10.29 -18.43 -3.12
N VAL A 768 -9.07 -18.10 -3.55
CA VAL A 768 -8.79 -17.09 -4.57
C VAL A 768 -8.87 -17.75 -5.95
N GLU A 769 -9.89 -17.42 -6.75
CA GLU A 769 -10.15 -18.04 -8.05
C GLU A 769 -10.01 -17.04 -9.22
N PRO A 770 -8.80 -16.80 -9.73
CA PRO A 770 -8.56 -16.05 -10.96
C PRO A 770 -8.63 -17.00 -12.17
N GLU A 771 -9.84 -17.30 -12.66
CA GLU A 771 -10.02 -18.22 -13.79
C GLU A 771 -9.66 -17.55 -15.11
N VAL A 772 -8.62 -18.05 -15.78
CA VAL A 772 -8.37 -17.76 -17.19
C VAL A 772 -9.15 -18.78 -18.04
N LEU A 773 -10.08 -18.28 -18.85
CA LEU A 773 -10.96 -19.10 -19.67
C LEU A 773 -10.21 -19.81 -20.80
N ILE A 774 -10.68 -21.01 -21.13
CA ILE A 774 -10.13 -21.84 -22.21
C ILE A 774 -10.66 -21.45 -23.60
N ASP A 775 -11.58 -20.49 -23.70
CA ASP A 775 -12.13 -20.03 -24.97
C ASP A 775 -11.03 -19.48 -25.91
N GLY A 776 -11.15 -19.79 -27.21
CA GLY A 776 -10.21 -19.34 -28.26
C GLY A 776 -9.35 -20.45 -28.87
N ASP A 777 -8.40 -20.06 -29.73
CA ASP A 777 -7.48 -20.95 -30.46
C ASP A 777 -6.02 -20.81 -30.00
N HIS A 778 -5.80 -20.19 -28.85
CA HIS A 778 -4.48 -19.86 -28.34
C HIS A 778 -3.65 -21.10 -27.99
N SER A 779 -2.33 -21.03 -28.16
CA SER A 779 -1.43 -22.11 -27.79
C SER A 779 -1.30 -22.26 -26.27
N ILE A 780 -0.82 -23.42 -25.83
CA ILE A 780 -0.51 -23.68 -24.42
C ILE A 780 0.53 -22.70 -23.86
N ASP A 781 1.51 -22.27 -24.67
CA ASP A 781 2.52 -21.27 -24.27
C ASP A 781 1.90 -19.90 -24.01
N ARG A 782 0.90 -19.51 -24.80
CA ARG A 782 0.14 -18.28 -24.58
C ARG A 782 -0.65 -18.36 -23.28
N CYS A 783 -1.32 -19.48 -23.03
CA CYS A 783 -2.03 -19.72 -21.77
C CYS A 783 -1.08 -19.68 -20.57
N GLN A 784 0.12 -20.27 -20.69
CA GLN A 784 1.14 -20.25 -19.65
C GLN A 784 1.57 -18.81 -19.32
N LYS A 785 1.90 -18.01 -20.34
CA LYS A 785 2.33 -16.62 -20.17
C LYS A 785 1.24 -15.75 -19.53
N VAL A 786 -0.02 -15.93 -19.95
CA VAL A 786 -1.16 -15.21 -19.37
C VAL A 786 -1.35 -15.64 -17.91
N THR A 787 -1.35 -16.93 -17.63
CA THR A 787 -1.49 -17.46 -16.26
C THR A 787 -0.38 -16.94 -15.34
N GLU A 788 0.88 -16.92 -15.81
CA GLU A 788 2.01 -16.35 -15.06
C GLU A 788 1.80 -14.85 -14.77
N THR A 789 1.36 -14.08 -15.77
CA THR A 789 1.12 -12.64 -15.61
C THR A 789 0.00 -12.35 -14.61
N VAL A 790 -1.11 -13.08 -14.72
CA VAL A 790 -2.27 -12.95 -13.83
C VAL A 790 -1.92 -13.34 -12.40
N LEU A 791 -1.28 -14.49 -12.19
CA LEU A 791 -0.93 -14.95 -10.84
C LEU A 791 0.10 -14.04 -10.17
N ALA A 792 1.07 -13.50 -10.91
CA ALA A 792 2.00 -12.51 -10.37
C ALA A 792 1.27 -11.25 -9.87
N ALA A 793 0.31 -10.74 -10.65
CA ALA A 793 -0.50 -9.59 -10.24
C ALA A 793 -1.38 -9.91 -9.01
N VAL A 794 -2.00 -11.09 -8.98
CA VAL A 794 -2.83 -11.55 -7.86
C VAL A 794 -2.01 -11.62 -6.57
N TYR A 795 -0.85 -12.29 -6.56
CA TYR A 795 -0.06 -12.41 -5.34
C TYR A 795 0.57 -11.09 -4.90
N LYS A 796 0.89 -10.19 -5.83
CA LYS A 796 1.28 -8.81 -5.50
C LYS A 796 0.14 -8.08 -4.79
N ALA A 797 -1.08 -8.16 -5.32
CA ALA A 797 -2.25 -7.55 -4.69
C ALA A 797 -2.58 -8.17 -3.32
N LEU A 798 -2.49 -9.50 -3.17
CA LEU A 798 -2.66 -10.16 -1.86
C LEU A 798 -1.65 -9.65 -0.84
N ASN A 799 -0.41 -9.41 -1.25
CA ASN A 799 0.62 -8.84 -0.36
C ASN A 799 0.33 -7.38 0.01
N ASP A 800 -0.10 -6.57 -0.95
CA ASP A 800 -0.46 -5.16 -0.74
C ASP A 800 -1.65 -4.99 0.23
N HIS A 801 -2.57 -5.95 0.23
CA HIS A 801 -3.72 -6.00 1.15
C HIS A 801 -3.45 -6.82 2.42
N HIS A 802 -2.18 -7.17 2.67
CA HIS A 802 -1.71 -7.85 3.88
C HIS A 802 -2.40 -9.19 4.16
N VAL A 803 -2.79 -9.92 3.11
CA VAL A 803 -3.43 -11.23 3.21
C VAL A 803 -2.42 -12.26 3.75
N TYR A 804 -2.84 -13.03 4.75
CA TYR A 804 -2.03 -14.09 5.36
C TYR A 804 -2.09 -15.38 4.52
N LEU A 805 -1.07 -15.62 3.70
CA LEU A 805 -1.10 -16.65 2.64
C LEU A 805 -1.28 -18.08 3.14
N GLU A 806 -0.74 -18.42 4.31
CA GLU A 806 -0.90 -19.73 4.95
C GLU A 806 -2.36 -20.05 5.32
N GLY A 807 -3.21 -19.02 5.38
CA GLY A 807 -4.65 -19.10 5.59
C GLY A 807 -5.45 -18.84 4.32
N THR A 808 -4.92 -19.13 3.13
CA THR A 808 -5.60 -18.99 1.82
C THR A 808 -5.52 -20.29 1.02
N LEU A 809 -6.29 -20.41 -0.05
CA LEU A 809 -6.12 -21.45 -1.08
C LEU A 809 -6.22 -20.80 -2.46
N LEU A 810 -5.50 -21.33 -3.44
CA LEU A 810 -5.59 -20.88 -4.83
C LEU A 810 -6.46 -21.84 -5.63
N LYS A 811 -7.37 -21.32 -6.45
CA LYS A 811 -8.15 -22.11 -7.43
C LYS A 811 -7.91 -21.55 -8.84
N PRO A 812 -6.81 -21.93 -9.50
CA PRO A 812 -6.50 -21.47 -10.84
C PRO A 812 -7.04 -22.44 -11.89
N ASN A 813 -7.07 -22.00 -13.15
CA ASN A 813 -7.13 -22.90 -14.29
C ASN A 813 -5.86 -23.76 -14.40
N MET A 814 -5.97 -24.95 -14.97
CA MET A 814 -4.81 -25.64 -15.53
C MET A 814 -4.32 -24.89 -16.77
N VAL A 815 -3.03 -25.01 -17.10
CA VAL A 815 -2.47 -24.41 -18.30
C VAL A 815 -2.69 -25.37 -19.47
N THR A 816 -3.69 -25.05 -20.29
CA THR A 816 -4.06 -25.79 -21.50
C THR A 816 -4.08 -24.87 -22.70
N GLU A 817 -4.00 -25.42 -23.90
CA GLU A 817 -4.37 -24.70 -25.12
C GLU A 817 -5.86 -24.31 -25.11
N GLY A 818 -6.20 -23.37 -25.99
CA GLY A 818 -7.58 -22.94 -26.21
C GLY A 818 -8.45 -24.10 -26.74
N GLN A 819 -9.75 -24.03 -26.47
CA GLN A 819 -10.70 -25.07 -26.83
C GLN A 819 -10.68 -25.38 -28.34
N SER A 820 -10.49 -24.36 -29.19
CA SER A 820 -10.46 -24.51 -30.64
C SER A 820 -9.05 -24.79 -31.21
N HIS A 821 -8.01 -24.82 -30.37
CA HIS A 821 -6.64 -25.09 -30.79
C HIS A 821 -6.46 -26.56 -31.18
N SER A 822 -5.75 -26.81 -32.28
CA SER A 822 -5.42 -28.14 -32.78
C SER A 822 -3.97 -28.17 -33.30
N PRO A 823 -3.17 -29.19 -32.96
CA PRO A 823 -3.50 -30.35 -32.13
C PRO A 823 -3.59 -30.04 -30.63
N LYS A 824 -4.29 -30.89 -29.88
CA LYS A 824 -4.36 -30.82 -28.40
C LYS A 824 -3.06 -31.28 -27.76
N SER A 825 -2.70 -30.68 -26.62
CA SER A 825 -1.47 -31.03 -25.91
C SER A 825 -1.62 -32.34 -25.15
N THR A 826 -0.50 -33.04 -24.94
CA THR A 826 -0.48 -34.21 -24.07
C THR A 826 -0.62 -33.81 -22.60
N CYS A 827 -1.15 -34.71 -21.77
CA CYS A 827 -1.28 -34.47 -20.32
C CYS A 827 0.06 -34.15 -19.64
N LEU A 828 1.17 -34.73 -20.12
CA LEU A 828 2.53 -34.41 -19.66
C LEU A 828 2.91 -32.95 -19.95
N LYS A 829 2.55 -32.42 -21.12
CA LYS A 829 2.84 -31.03 -21.49
C LYS A 829 1.98 -30.05 -20.67
N ILE A 830 0.71 -30.39 -20.45
CA ILE A 830 -0.20 -29.64 -19.54
C ILE A 830 0.38 -29.62 -18.12
N ALA A 831 0.87 -30.76 -17.63
CA ALA A 831 1.49 -30.87 -16.32
C ALA A 831 2.75 -30.01 -16.18
N GLU A 832 3.66 -30.09 -17.17
CA GLU A 832 4.88 -29.27 -17.21
C GLU A 832 4.55 -27.78 -17.20
N ALA A 833 3.68 -27.33 -18.10
CA ALA A 833 3.32 -25.91 -18.24
C ALA A 833 2.62 -25.37 -16.99
N THR A 834 1.71 -26.16 -16.41
CA THR A 834 0.97 -25.80 -15.20
C THR A 834 1.89 -25.68 -13.99
N VAL A 835 2.71 -26.71 -13.71
CA VAL A 835 3.63 -26.68 -12.56
C VAL A 835 4.69 -25.59 -12.72
N THR A 836 5.14 -25.33 -13.94
CA THR A 836 6.10 -24.24 -14.23
C THR A 836 5.49 -22.87 -13.96
N ALA A 837 4.26 -22.61 -14.43
CA ALA A 837 3.58 -21.34 -14.19
C ALA A 837 3.38 -21.07 -12.69
N LEU A 838 2.95 -22.09 -11.94
CA LEU A 838 2.78 -21.98 -10.49
C LEU A 838 4.14 -21.76 -9.79
N SER A 839 5.18 -22.50 -10.17
CA SER A 839 6.54 -22.35 -9.61
C SER A 839 7.15 -20.97 -9.79
N ARG A 840 6.75 -20.24 -10.84
CA ARG A 840 7.23 -18.88 -11.13
C ARG A 840 6.48 -17.78 -10.38
N THR A 841 5.30 -18.08 -9.82
CA THR A 841 4.36 -17.03 -9.38
C THR A 841 3.78 -17.22 -7.98
N VAL A 842 3.51 -18.46 -7.59
CA VAL A 842 2.86 -18.77 -6.31
C VAL A 842 3.93 -18.80 -5.20
N PRO A 843 3.75 -18.11 -4.07
CA PRO A 843 4.65 -18.25 -2.91
C PRO A 843 4.46 -19.59 -2.19
N ALA A 844 5.54 -20.19 -1.70
CA ALA A 844 5.51 -21.47 -0.97
C ALA A 844 4.67 -21.48 0.32
N ALA A 845 4.31 -20.31 0.85
CA ALA A 845 3.49 -20.18 2.06
C ALA A 845 2.03 -20.62 1.85
N VAL A 846 1.53 -20.61 0.62
CA VAL A 846 0.18 -21.11 0.31
C VAL A 846 0.13 -22.62 0.68
N PRO A 847 -0.93 -23.15 1.30
CA PRO A 847 -0.99 -24.58 1.62
C PRO A 847 -1.32 -25.46 0.41
N GLY A 848 -2.22 -25.01 -0.46
CA GLY A 848 -2.74 -25.83 -1.54
C GLY A 848 -3.28 -25.05 -2.73
N VAL A 849 -3.17 -25.68 -3.90
CA VAL A 849 -3.73 -25.24 -5.18
C VAL A 849 -4.80 -26.26 -5.58
N MET A 850 -6.06 -25.81 -5.63
CA MET A 850 -7.25 -26.62 -5.84
C MET A 850 -7.81 -26.32 -7.23
N PHE A 851 -7.32 -26.99 -8.27
CA PHE A 851 -7.63 -26.64 -9.66
C PHE A 851 -9.13 -26.65 -9.96
N LEU A 852 -9.58 -25.68 -10.74
CA LEU A 852 -10.88 -25.78 -11.42
C LEU A 852 -10.76 -26.70 -12.64
N SER A 853 -11.82 -27.44 -12.96
CA SER A 853 -11.83 -28.32 -14.14
C SER A 853 -12.01 -27.54 -15.45
N GLY A 854 -12.56 -26.33 -15.38
CA GLY A 854 -12.92 -25.56 -16.57
C GLY A 854 -13.91 -26.33 -17.44
N GLY A 855 -13.67 -26.39 -18.74
CA GLY A 855 -14.45 -27.15 -19.73
C GLY A 855 -13.96 -28.58 -19.99
N GLN A 856 -12.96 -29.07 -19.26
CA GLN A 856 -12.45 -30.43 -19.41
C GLN A 856 -13.54 -31.47 -19.09
N SER A 857 -13.51 -32.60 -19.79
CA SER A 857 -14.30 -33.78 -19.43
C SER A 857 -13.91 -34.30 -18.03
N GLU A 858 -14.74 -35.19 -17.48
CA GLU A 858 -14.44 -35.78 -16.18
C GLU A 858 -13.09 -36.53 -16.21
N GLU A 859 -12.87 -37.36 -17.24
CA GLU A 859 -11.64 -38.13 -17.36
C GLU A 859 -10.41 -37.25 -17.61
N GLU A 860 -10.48 -36.30 -18.55
CA GLU A 860 -9.36 -35.37 -18.83
C GLU A 860 -8.92 -34.61 -17.59
N ALA A 861 -9.86 -34.10 -16.79
CA ALA A 861 -9.55 -33.36 -15.57
C ALA A 861 -8.82 -34.24 -14.53
N THR A 862 -9.07 -35.55 -14.54
CA THR A 862 -8.43 -36.53 -13.63
C THR A 862 -7.05 -36.89 -14.12
N VAL A 863 -6.92 -37.19 -15.42
CA VAL A 863 -5.67 -37.54 -16.08
C VAL A 863 -4.68 -36.39 -16.01
N ASN A 864 -5.13 -35.15 -16.26
CA ASN A 864 -4.28 -33.96 -16.15
C ASN A 864 -3.85 -33.70 -14.70
N LEU A 865 -4.75 -33.82 -13.73
CA LEU A 865 -4.39 -33.69 -12.31
C LEU A 865 -3.38 -34.75 -11.86
N ASN A 866 -3.54 -35.99 -12.35
CA ASN A 866 -2.62 -37.07 -12.08
C ASN A 866 -1.23 -36.79 -12.68
N ALA A 867 -1.18 -36.36 -13.94
CA ALA A 867 0.07 -35.98 -14.60
C ALA A 867 0.76 -34.81 -13.89
N ILE A 868 0.02 -33.81 -13.43
CA ILE A 868 0.53 -32.69 -12.61
C ILE A 868 1.21 -33.22 -11.33
N ASN A 869 0.59 -34.18 -10.65
CA ASN A 869 1.16 -34.76 -9.44
C ASN A 869 2.33 -35.72 -9.71
N GLN A 870 2.37 -36.38 -10.86
CA GLN A 870 3.50 -37.23 -11.29
C GLN A 870 4.70 -36.42 -11.82
N PHE A 871 4.49 -35.21 -12.34
CA PHE A 871 5.56 -34.40 -12.92
C PHE A 871 6.65 -34.04 -11.89
N GLY A 872 7.92 -34.27 -12.21
CA GLY A 872 9.06 -34.14 -11.27
C GLY A 872 9.47 -32.72 -10.85
N GLY A 873 8.69 -31.69 -11.20
CA GLY A 873 8.96 -30.29 -10.84
C GLY A 873 8.83 -30.00 -9.34
N LYS A 874 9.37 -28.86 -8.89
CA LYS A 874 9.23 -28.39 -7.50
C LYS A 874 7.77 -28.00 -7.23
N LYS A 875 7.16 -28.62 -6.21
CA LYS A 875 5.76 -28.41 -5.84
C LYS A 875 5.67 -28.24 -4.30
N PRO A 876 5.93 -27.03 -3.76
CA PRO A 876 5.86 -26.81 -2.31
C PRO A 876 4.43 -26.73 -1.77
N TRP A 877 3.42 -26.90 -2.63
CA TRP A 877 1.98 -26.89 -2.31
C TRP A 877 1.37 -28.26 -2.55
N VAL A 878 0.25 -28.54 -1.88
CA VAL A 878 -0.62 -29.65 -2.29
C VAL A 878 -1.34 -29.25 -3.59
N LEU A 879 -1.25 -30.10 -4.63
CA LEU A 879 -1.93 -29.90 -5.91
C LEU A 879 -3.13 -30.83 -5.98
N SER A 880 -4.32 -30.27 -5.80
CA SER A 880 -5.59 -31.01 -5.70
C SER A 880 -6.67 -30.36 -6.59
N PHE A 881 -7.92 -30.74 -6.40
CA PHE A 881 -9.06 -30.34 -7.21
C PHE A 881 -10.09 -29.52 -6.43
N SER A 882 -10.78 -28.62 -7.12
CA SER A 882 -12.03 -28.00 -6.72
C SER A 882 -13.00 -28.07 -7.89
N TYR A 883 -13.62 -29.24 -8.06
CA TYR A 883 -14.36 -29.61 -9.27
C TYR A 883 -15.86 -29.52 -9.07
N GLY A 884 -16.53 -28.90 -10.05
CA GLY A 884 -17.98 -28.92 -10.19
C GLY A 884 -18.37 -29.95 -11.24
N ARG A 885 -18.39 -29.52 -12.52
CA ARG A 885 -18.74 -30.37 -13.67
C ARG A 885 -18.00 -31.72 -13.69
N ALA A 886 -16.68 -31.73 -13.47
CA ALA A 886 -15.85 -32.94 -13.53
C ALA A 886 -16.11 -34.00 -12.43
N LEU A 887 -16.92 -33.66 -11.42
CA LEU A 887 -17.39 -34.58 -10.36
C LEU A 887 -18.90 -34.87 -10.44
N GLN A 888 -19.64 -34.12 -11.26
CA GLN A 888 -21.10 -34.08 -11.21
C GLN A 888 -21.78 -34.51 -12.53
N ALA A 889 -21.07 -34.55 -13.65
CA ALA A 889 -21.69 -34.77 -14.96
C ALA A 889 -22.26 -36.19 -15.08
N SER A 890 -21.50 -37.23 -14.72
CA SER A 890 -22.00 -38.61 -14.69
C SER A 890 -23.07 -38.80 -13.61
N VAL A 891 -22.95 -38.10 -12.48
CA VAL A 891 -23.92 -38.16 -11.37
C VAL A 891 -25.30 -37.69 -11.83
N LEU A 892 -25.34 -36.57 -12.55
CA LEU A 892 -26.57 -35.96 -13.01
C LEU A 892 -27.30 -36.88 -14.02
N ARG A 893 -26.56 -37.53 -14.92
CA ARG A 893 -27.11 -38.48 -15.90
C ARG A 893 -27.63 -39.76 -15.25
N ALA A 894 -26.82 -40.34 -14.36
CA ALA A 894 -27.22 -41.56 -13.66
C ALA A 894 -28.46 -41.33 -12.79
N TRP A 895 -28.58 -40.13 -12.18
CA TRP A 895 -29.76 -39.77 -11.39
C TRP A 895 -31.02 -39.55 -12.27
N ASP A 896 -30.89 -38.89 -13.42
CA ASP A 896 -32.01 -38.63 -14.37
C ASP A 896 -33.26 -38.00 -13.71
N GLY A 897 -33.07 -37.28 -12.59
CA GLY A 897 -34.15 -36.65 -11.83
C GLY A 897 -35.08 -37.63 -11.09
N LYS A 898 -34.75 -38.92 -11.01
CA LYS A 898 -35.63 -39.97 -10.46
C LYS A 898 -35.16 -40.41 -9.07
N ASP A 899 -36.08 -40.44 -8.11
CA ASP A 899 -35.79 -40.87 -6.73
C ASP A 899 -35.26 -42.32 -6.67
N ALA A 900 -35.71 -43.20 -7.57
CA ALA A 900 -35.22 -44.58 -7.69
C ALA A 900 -33.73 -44.69 -8.08
N ASN A 901 -33.18 -43.64 -8.70
CA ASN A 901 -31.81 -43.63 -9.24
C ASN A 901 -30.82 -42.90 -8.32
N VAL A 902 -31.24 -42.48 -7.12
CA VAL A 902 -30.37 -41.78 -6.15
C VAL A 902 -29.10 -42.59 -5.86
N THR A 903 -29.24 -43.89 -5.61
CA THR A 903 -28.09 -44.79 -5.35
C THR A 903 -27.15 -44.89 -6.56
N ALA A 904 -27.69 -44.88 -7.78
CA ALA A 904 -26.87 -44.89 -9.00
C ALA A 904 -26.03 -43.61 -9.12
N GLY A 905 -26.65 -42.45 -8.90
CA GLY A 905 -25.93 -41.17 -8.86
C GLY A 905 -24.86 -41.13 -7.76
N GLN A 906 -25.15 -41.63 -6.56
CA GLN A 906 -24.19 -41.70 -5.46
C GLN A 906 -22.98 -42.60 -5.78
N MET A 907 -23.20 -43.72 -6.47
CA MET A 907 -22.12 -44.59 -6.92
C MET A 907 -21.21 -43.89 -7.93
N GLU A 908 -21.78 -43.17 -8.91
CA GLU A 908 -21.00 -42.36 -9.85
C GLU A 908 -20.20 -41.26 -9.15
N PHE A 909 -20.80 -40.59 -8.16
CA PHE A 909 -20.10 -39.56 -7.38
C PHE A 909 -18.92 -40.15 -6.62
N MET A 910 -19.10 -41.31 -5.97
CA MET A 910 -18.03 -42.01 -5.25
C MET A 910 -16.90 -42.44 -6.18
N LYS A 911 -17.21 -43.00 -7.36
CA LYS A 911 -16.21 -43.39 -8.38
C LYS A 911 -15.32 -42.20 -8.74
N ARG A 912 -15.95 -41.05 -9.05
CA ARG A 912 -15.26 -39.83 -9.47
C ARG A 912 -14.51 -39.17 -8.32
N ALA A 913 -15.05 -39.16 -7.11
CA ALA A 913 -14.36 -38.67 -5.92
C ALA A 913 -13.07 -39.48 -5.64
N LYS A 914 -13.17 -40.82 -5.70
CA LYS A 914 -12.04 -41.73 -5.54
C LYS A 914 -10.98 -41.54 -6.62
N ALA A 915 -11.38 -41.48 -7.89
CA ALA A 915 -10.47 -41.28 -9.02
C ALA A 915 -9.65 -39.99 -8.87
N ASN A 916 -10.31 -38.89 -8.51
CA ASN A 916 -9.63 -37.61 -8.30
C ASN A 916 -8.77 -37.62 -7.03
N GLY A 917 -9.19 -38.31 -5.96
CA GLY A 917 -8.37 -38.54 -4.77
C GLY A 917 -7.07 -39.27 -5.09
N GLU A 918 -7.13 -40.34 -5.90
CA GLU A 918 -5.96 -41.07 -6.40
C GLU A 918 -5.08 -40.21 -7.32
N ALA A 919 -5.69 -39.36 -8.15
CA ALA A 919 -4.98 -38.41 -9.02
C ALA A 919 -4.17 -37.38 -8.21
N THR A 920 -4.66 -36.92 -7.05
CA THR A 920 -3.86 -36.05 -6.16
C THR A 920 -2.58 -36.72 -5.64
N LEU A 921 -2.56 -38.06 -5.60
CA LEU A 921 -1.42 -38.85 -5.17
C LEU A 921 -0.53 -39.30 -6.34
N GLY A 922 -0.90 -38.94 -7.58
CA GLY A 922 -0.20 -39.40 -8.79
C GLY A 922 -0.36 -40.91 -9.04
N LYS A 923 -1.44 -41.53 -8.54
CA LYS A 923 -1.66 -42.99 -8.59
C LYS A 923 -2.84 -43.40 -9.49
N TYR A 924 -3.48 -42.45 -10.16
CA TYR A 924 -4.59 -42.74 -11.07
C TYR A 924 -4.07 -43.32 -12.39
N SER A 925 -4.78 -44.31 -12.92
CA SER A 925 -4.52 -44.92 -14.21
C SER A 925 -5.67 -44.62 -15.15
N GLU A 926 -5.39 -44.02 -16.31
CA GLU A 926 -6.38 -43.64 -17.30
C GLU A 926 -7.27 -44.83 -17.72
N GLY A 927 -8.58 -44.60 -17.80
CA GLY A 927 -9.56 -45.61 -18.23
C GLY A 927 -9.93 -46.65 -17.16
N THR A 928 -9.35 -46.59 -15.96
CA THR A 928 -9.73 -47.49 -14.85
C THR A 928 -11.09 -47.17 -14.25
N VAL A 929 -11.58 -45.94 -14.41
CA VAL A 929 -12.91 -45.51 -13.97
C VAL A 929 -13.75 -45.13 -15.19
N GLN A 930 -14.80 -45.90 -15.45
CA GLN A 930 -15.81 -45.60 -16.47
C GLN A 930 -17.02 -44.93 -15.81
N GLY A 931 -17.40 -43.75 -16.33
CA GLY A 931 -18.61 -43.02 -15.95
C GLY A 931 -19.47 -42.71 -17.18
N GLU A 932 -20.78 -42.54 -16.99
CA GLU A 932 -21.75 -42.30 -18.06
C GLU A 932 -21.47 -41.03 -18.89
N ALA A 933 -20.69 -40.09 -18.35
CA ALA A 933 -20.24 -38.86 -18.99
C ALA A 933 -18.72 -38.74 -19.16
N GLY A 934 -17.97 -39.81 -18.90
CA GLY A 934 -16.53 -39.72 -18.63
C GLY A 934 -15.70 -39.04 -19.74
N LYS A 935 -16.02 -39.28 -21.01
CA LYS A 935 -15.29 -38.75 -22.19
C LYS A 935 -15.95 -37.55 -22.87
N GLU A 936 -17.11 -37.11 -22.40
CA GLU A 936 -17.84 -36.03 -23.06
C GLU A 936 -17.27 -34.67 -22.65
N GLY A 937 -16.99 -33.81 -23.63
CA GLY A 937 -16.49 -32.46 -23.36
C GLY A 937 -17.51 -31.65 -22.59
N LEU A 938 -17.10 -31.05 -21.46
CA LEU A 938 -17.99 -30.29 -20.59
C LEU A 938 -17.94 -28.77 -20.86
N PHE A 939 -17.28 -28.37 -21.95
CA PHE A 939 -17.12 -26.98 -22.35
C PHE A 939 -18.45 -26.34 -22.77
N VAL A 940 -18.63 -25.08 -22.40
CA VAL A 940 -19.73 -24.24 -22.86
C VAL A 940 -19.11 -22.94 -23.34
N LYS A 941 -19.32 -22.62 -24.62
CA LYS A 941 -18.78 -21.41 -25.25
C LYS A 941 -19.35 -20.16 -24.57
N ASP A 942 -18.49 -19.17 -24.32
CA ASP A 942 -18.88 -17.88 -23.73
C ASP A 942 -19.66 -18.03 -22.42
N HIS A 943 -19.29 -19.01 -21.59
CA HIS A 943 -20.04 -19.33 -20.38
C HIS A 943 -19.97 -18.20 -19.35
N LYS A 944 -21.01 -17.35 -19.33
CA LYS A 944 -21.28 -16.33 -18.31
C LYS A 944 -22.13 -16.97 -17.19
N TYR A 945 -21.65 -16.90 -15.94
CA TYR A 945 -22.28 -17.47 -14.73
C TYR A 945 -23.15 -16.45 -14.01
#